data_AF-A0A672KZC2-F1
#
_entry.id   AF-A0A672KZC2-F1
#
_cell.length_a   1.000
_cell.length_b   1.000
_cell.length_c   1.000
_cell.angle_alpha   90.00
_cell.angle_beta   90.00
_cell.angle_gamma   90.00
#
_symmetry.space_group_name_H-M   'P 1'
#
loop_
_entity.id
_entity.type
_entity.pdbx_description
1 polymer ?
#
loop_
_entity_poly.entity_id
_entity_poly.type
_entity_poly.pdbx_seq_one_letter_code
_entity_poly.pdbx_strand_id
1 'polypeptide(L)'
;MSVWLTVRLRPLLSALSSADVMVYFDIVRARGCSIKQEAVSVLDSQRTALDENTQRQIYNNIQQLLTDAPLRCYVSGSFYLFLKSFFLQFGFPDLNTFQSLISVDRRPELLGSISTAELSEFLNRPQTLGDGSGLCHLLSQYNQTARYLETEPLESMGLARQVLSCVWPGVLKLEIQSEVDQWFDHRLVQYLPLLSSQLISPAQLSSAACLPYRKLVSVLGNNYNFSRTDFTPEDVYSSMKVYLTNGGSPRCYNASDPQLNSTNWLVSYIGVFIRYVNLSDLNSFVSSDEIGVFLENPENLQLLNGTVTIQSSVANYYVTQLYNQNPSFNPIRLPGQFLCGIPSFALEPLGADNSLVLIQRINMFCNGTESPEITSALATNLPSLSSSTIQLLGSQSVGLTEAQISSASADVIKGALSTLSAVDGWNQGQANAVIQTLIESDFPLNTSSSLLSLGTLVKGVPAETISSIESSELLAISQNPTFISNILSAPEILQLVYVMKIVSIDETKVIENVPDALAGSIPRVLLISQESVNVTLINQKQWTQEQAVMLFGAVASLTEDTEELSEELLQGFTCTSVRTLAEPKVKQLVKACRRRSGRQKVQLKESQLMCMYNYMKDETSPSFTDLPSDILLYYNYEQVEKANCRSYFSAVGTADYSVLSSVLDKQKTLFNNAQNCLGISGQRLSKDHVEVLGNLTCTLDPVYIQNSDPAIIESLKKCHDLSDDQISAVQSLLLSGETVYGKSSGWDQQTLERLDTLPLYFTDDFWSRFSAPVKRKYMKVFMPFLRTRNTEKPKLKKLFKNCNAELDARSRIGRSADCTAGNITEATITDASFPFGYTAAQFDACMSTRVLRDNLAAITEKVDDNDFQRIILSKLKQVYPAGLSDSTLQLLASVSRQATVDEIRTWSITSIDTLAALMDSNNGEWDKDKSKEVILRYLSVTGHTLGTNELNVIGSNICALNISTLQSITARDLSNAEVLDLSLCSYEQKSVLYSTAKSSFRAQRSNGPIYFHLISPYLGGAPVEDVRALASSNITMDISTFRSLSIPVVTGLSVSDVRALMGSAVADLKVFEKDSVVQAWISSQPQSQLDTLNVGLHGGRADPSTSAPATVQNNSPANNSPANSSPANNSPANNSPANSSVTGSGTQSTAPSQSAAATVTVQGSASALRLGPGLWLVVSCVWLLIFT
;
A
#
# COMPACT_ATOMS: atom_id res chain seq x y z
N MET A 1 14.57 -56.77 85.79
CA MET A 1 15.22 -56.07 84.66
C MET A 1 15.10 -54.56 84.80
N SER A 2 13.90 -53.98 84.93
CA SER A 2 13.69 -52.55 85.27
C SER A 2 14.67 -52.01 86.32
N VAL A 3 14.62 -52.55 87.55
CA VAL A 3 15.55 -52.23 88.67
C VAL A 3 17.04 -52.36 88.28
N TRP A 4 17.39 -53.25 87.35
CA TRP A 4 18.77 -53.39 86.88
C TRP A 4 19.17 -52.22 85.97
N LEU A 5 18.29 -51.79 85.07
CA LEU A 5 18.50 -50.61 84.21
C LEU A 5 18.48 -49.31 85.02
N THR A 6 17.42 -49.06 85.79
CA THR A 6 17.15 -47.77 86.46
C THR A 6 17.98 -47.50 87.71
N VAL A 7 18.41 -48.54 88.43
CA VAL A 7 19.14 -48.41 89.71
C VAL A 7 20.58 -48.92 89.61
N ARG A 8 20.82 -50.09 89.01
CA ARG A 8 22.16 -50.73 89.05
C ARG A 8 23.07 -50.31 87.91
N LEU A 9 22.54 -50.18 86.70
CA LEU A 9 23.33 -49.86 85.50
C LEU A 9 23.40 -48.34 85.27
N ARG A 10 22.34 -47.59 85.62
CA ARG A 10 22.26 -46.13 85.46
C ARG A 10 23.54 -45.34 85.85
N PRO A 11 24.24 -45.63 86.97
CA PRO A 11 25.47 -44.90 87.32
C PRO A 11 26.66 -45.16 86.38
N LEU A 12 26.64 -46.26 85.63
CA LEU A 12 27.68 -46.65 84.67
C LEU A 12 27.37 -46.14 83.25
N LEU A 13 26.11 -45.83 82.96
CA LEU A 13 25.67 -45.39 81.63
C LEU A 13 26.14 -43.96 81.29
N SER A 14 26.56 -43.15 82.27
CA SER A 14 27.16 -41.83 82.04
C SER A 14 28.57 -41.88 81.44
N ALA A 15 29.23 -43.05 81.45
CA ALA A 15 30.55 -43.30 80.87
C ALA A 15 30.50 -44.35 79.74
N LEU A 16 29.32 -44.59 79.16
CA LEU A 16 29.13 -45.54 78.07
C LEU A 16 29.94 -45.09 76.85
N SER A 17 30.78 -45.97 76.29
CA SER A 17 31.52 -45.67 75.06
C SER A 17 30.72 -46.06 73.82
N SER A 18 30.99 -45.39 72.70
CA SER A 18 30.38 -45.69 71.38
C SER A 18 30.50 -47.17 70.95
N ALA A 19 31.52 -47.90 71.41
CA ALA A 19 31.69 -49.33 71.13
C ALA A 19 30.77 -50.22 71.98
N ASP A 20 30.48 -49.82 73.22
CA ASP A 20 29.68 -50.58 74.18
C ASP A 20 28.17 -50.40 73.97
N VAL A 21 27.75 -49.36 73.22
CA VAL A 21 26.35 -49.11 72.87
C VAL A 21 25.71 -50.34 72.20
N MET A 22 26.41 -50.98 71.27
CA MET A 22 25.90 -52.19 70.61
C MET A 22 25.59 -53.30 71.63
N VAL A 23 26.52 -53.57 72.55
CA VAL A 23 26.38 -54.62 73.58
C VAL A 23 25.19 -54.32 74.51
N TYR A 24 24.99 -53.03 74.85
CA TYR A 24 23.81 -52.59 75.59
C TYR A 24 22.51 -52.88 74.82
N PHE A 25 22.45 -52.52 73.54
CA PHE A 25 21.26 -52.75 72.73
C PHE A 25 21.03 -54.22 72.35
N ASP A 26 22.05 -55.06 72.26
CA ASP A 26 21.93 -56.51 72.12
C ASP A 26 21.13 -57.11 73.30
N ILE A 27 21.45 -56.69 74.53
CA ILE A 27 20.76 -57.12 75.76
C ILE A 27 19.31 -56.63 75.79
N VAL A 28 19.03 -55.45 75.22
CA VAL A 28 17.72 -54.81 75.17
C VAL A 28 16.83 -55.36 74.04
N ARG A 29 17.38 -55.69 72.86
CA ARG A 29 16.64 -56.21 71.69
C ARG A 29 15.83 -57.48 72.04
N ALA A 30 16.31 -58.31 72.96
CA ALA A 30 15.64 -59.53 73.45
C ALA A 30 14.57 -59.32 74.55
N ARG A 31 14.20 -58.08 74.92
CA ARG A 31 13.29 -57.80 76.06
C ARG A 31 11.88 -57.35 75.65
N GLY A 32 10.97 -57.38 76.63
CA GLY A 32 9.61 -56.85 76.48
C GLY A 32 9.58 -55.33 76.31
N CYS A 33 8.50 -54.82 75.75
CA CYS A 33 8.42 -53.46 75.22
C CYS A 33 8.56 -52.33 76.24
N SER A 34 7.97 -52.47 77.43
CA SER A 34 8.16 -51.52 78.53
C SER A 34 9.63 -51.41 78.95
N ILE A 35 10.35 -52.52 78.99
CA ILE A 35 11.78 -52.58 79.34
C ILE A 35 12.63 -51.96 78.22
N LYS A 36 12.25 -52.11 76.96
CA LYS A 36 12.92 -51.46 75.82
C LYS A 36 12.81 -49.94 75.90
N GLN A 37 11.63 -49.42 76.19
CA GLN A 37 11.38 -47.99 76.35
C GLN A 37 12.07 -47.42 77.61
N GLU A 38 11.99 -48.13 78.73
CA GLU A 38 12.68 -47.77 79.99
C GLU A 38 14.21 -47.74 79.82
N ALA A 39 14.79 -48.69 79.07
CA ALA A 39 16.21 -48.70 78.74
C ALA A 39 16.64 -47.41 78.03
N VAL A 40 15.90 -46.97 77.01
CA VAL A 40 16.24 -45.74 76.27
C VAL A 40 15.96 -44.48 77.11
N SER A 41 14.91 -44.46 77.93
CA SER A 41 14.64 -43.36 78.86
C SER A 41 15.74 -43.20 79.92
N VAL A 42 16.33 -44.29 80.42
CA VAL A 42 17.48 -44.22 81.32
C VAL A 42 18.70 -43.62 80.62
N LEU A 43 18.98 -44.00 79.36
CA LEU A 43 20.02 -43.37 78.54
C LEU A 43 19.76 -41.87 78.35
N ASP A 44 18.53 -41.46 77.99
CA ASP A 44 18.17 -40.04 77.79
C ASP A 44 18.44 -39.22 79.06
N SER A 45 18.16 -39.79 80.22
CA SER A 45 18.45 -39.15 81.51
C SER A 45 19.94 -38.94 81.79
N GLN A 46 20.85 -39.54 81.02
CA GLN A 46 22.32 -39.39 81.12
C GLN A 46 22.91 -38.72 79.86
N ARG A 47 22.10 -38.33 78.88
CA ARG A 47 22.54 -37.87 77.54
C ARG A 47 23.59 -36.75 77.58
N THR A 48 23.47 -35.80 78.49
CA THR A 48 24.41 -34.66 78.61
C THR A 48 25.82 -35.05 79.09
N ALA A 49 26.02 -36.28 79.58
CA ALA A 49 27.33 -36.82 79.91
C ALA A 49 27.99 -37.59 78.75
N LEU A 50 27.26 -37.84 77.66
CA LEU A 50 27.72 -38.66 76.52
C LEU A 50 28.25 -37.78 75.39
N ASP A 51 29.34 -38.20 74.75
CA ASP A 51 29.86 -37.55 73.55
C ASP A 51 28.93 -37.75 72.33
N GLU A 52 29.09 -36.91 71.30
CA GLU A 52 28.24 -36.93 70.10
C GLU A 52 28.30 -38.26 69.32
N ASN A 53 29.45 -38.95 69.30
CA ASN A 53 29.59 -40.21 68.58
C ASN A 53 28.87 -41.34 69.33
N THR A 54 28.94 -41.35 70.67
CA THR A 54 28.15 -42.24 71.51
C THR A 54 26.65 -41.94 71.40
N GLN A 55 26.22 -40.67 71.42
CA GLN A 55 24.82 -40.30 71.19
C GLN A 55 24.33 -40.75 69.80
N ARG A 56 25.17 -40.62 68.75
CA ARG A 56 24.86 -41.10 67.40
C ARG A 56 24.76 -42.62 67.30
N GLN A 57 25.62 -43.36 68.00
CA GLN A 57 25.49 -44.82 68.08
C GLN A 57 24.23 -45.27 68.83
N ILE A 58 23.81 -44.52 69.86
CA ILE A 58 22.54 -44.77 70.57
C ILE A 58 21.36 -44.56 69.61
N TYR A 59 21.33 -43.43 68.88
CA TYR A 59 20.32 -43.17 67.85
C TYR A 59 20.24 -44.30 66.81
N ASN A 60 21.38 -44.73 66.24
CA ASN A 60 21.44 -45.81 65.25
C ASN A 60 20.89 -47.14 65.80
N ASN A 61 21.18 -47.47 67.07
CA ASN A 61 20.68 -48.68 67.69
C ASN A 61 19.19 -48.58 68.09
N ILE A 62 18.66 -47.40 68.40
CA ILE A 62 17.21 -47.17 68.54
C ILE A 62 16.50 -47.42 67.21
N GLN A 63 17.08 -46.94 66.10
CA GLN A 63 16.55 -47.21 64.75
C GLN A 63 16.53 -48.72 64.45
N GLN A 64 17.65 -49.43 64.62
CA GLN A 64 17.70 -50.90 64.43
C GLN A 64 16.71 -51.65 65.34
N LEU A 65 16.60 -51.25 66.61
CA LEU A 65 15.65 -51.82 67.58
C LEU A 65 14.18 -51.74 67.12
N LEU A 66 13.84 -50.76 66.28
CA LEU A 66 12.50 -50.55 65.71
C LEU A 66 12.34 -51.22 64.32
N THR A 67 13.42 -51.34 63.54
CA THR A 67 13.42 -52.01 62.22
C THR A 67 13.43 -53.55 62.32
N ASP A 68 14.27 -54.14 63.17
CA ASP A 68 14.59 -55.59 63.17
C ASP A 68 13.40 -56.50 63.57
N ALA A 69 12.34 -55.94 64.15
CA ALA A 69 11.09 -56.64 64.43
C ALA A 69 9.91 -55.65 64.35
N PRO A 70 9.15 -55.62 63.23
CA PRO A 70 8.34 -54.47 62.84
C PRO A 70 7.32 -54.10 63.91
N LEU A 71 7.65 -53.06 64.67
CA LEU A 71 6.75 -52.32 65.55
C LEU A 71 5.91 -53.19 66.50
N ARG A 72 6.48 -54.31 66.99
CA ARG A 72 5.85 -55.20 67.99
C ARG A 72 5.49 -54.49 69.30
N CYS A 73 6.11 -53.35 69.57
CA CYS A 73 5.89 -52.53 70.76
C CYS A 73 4.86 -51.41 70.56
N TYR A 74 4.40 -51.21 69.32
CA TYR A 74 3.29 -50.31 69.02
C TYR A 74 1.99 -51.15 68.92
N VAL A 75 1.04 -50.82 69.79
CA VAL A 75 -0.24 -51.53 69.94
C VAL A 75 -1.41 -50.65 69.49
N SER A 76 -1.45 -49.40 69.95
CA SER A 76 -2.43 -48.38 69.57
C SER A 76 -1.97 -46.99 70.06
N GLY A 77 -2.66 -45.93 69.65
CA GLY A 77 -2.29 -44.53 69.92
C GLY A 77 -1.56 -43.89 68.74
N SER A 78 -1.05 -42.65 68.88
CA SER A 78 -0.32 -42.00 67.78
C SER A 78 1.06 -42.65 67.56
N PHE A 79 1.31 -43.11 66.34
CA PHE A 79 2.62 -43.64 65.96
C PHE A 79 3.74 -42.59 66.09
N TYR A 80 3.42 -41.31 65.86
CA TYR A 80 4.36 -40.22 66.07
C TYR A 80 4.77 -40.08 67.56
N LEU A 81 3.79 -40.09 68.48
CA LEU A 81 4.08 -40.06 69.92
C LEU A 81 4.81 -41.32 70.40
N PHE A 82 4.49 -42.48 69.83
CA PHE A 82 5.24 -43.71 70.08
C PHE A 82 6.72 -43.55 69.70
N LEU A 83 7.04 -43.08 68.49
CA LEU A 83 8.43 -42.79 68.10
C LEU A 83 9.08 -41.72 68.97
N LYS A 84 8.35 -40.64 69.32
CA LYS A 84 8.83 -39.56 70.21
C LYS A 84 9.22 -40.10 71.59
N SER A 85 8.50 -41.11 72.07
CA SER A 85 8.77 -41.79 73.34
C SER A 85 9.94 -42.79 73.31
N PHE A 86 10.43 -43.18 72.13
CA PHE A 86 11.62 -44.01 71.94
C PHE A 86 12.86 -43.17 71.62
N PHE A 87 12.76 -42.18 70.73
CA PHE A 87 13.90 -41.36 70.31
C PHE A 87 14.25 -40.24 71.29
N LEU A 88 13.27 -39.74 72.06
CA LEU A 88 13.46 -38.74 73.14
C LEU A 88 14.34 -37.55 72.68
N GLN A 89 15.40 -37.21 73.39
CA GLN A 89 16.29 -36.09 73.04
C GLN A 89 17.54 -36.50 72.23
N PHE A 90 17.64 -37.76 71.79
CA PHE A 90 18.78 -38.24 70.97
C PHE A 90 18.69 -37.82 69.48
N GLY A 91 17.62 -37.12 69.11
CA GLY A 91 17.31 -36.77 67.72
C GLY A 91 16.13 -37.59 67.21
N PHE A 92 15.21 -36.96 66.48
CA PHE A 92 14.06 -37.63 65.88
C PHE A 92 14.41 -38.08 64.45
N PRO A 93 13.87 -39.20 63.94
CA PRO A 93 14.09 -39.66 62.58
C PRO A 93 13.96 -38.58 61.50
N ASP A 94 14.85 -38.63 60.51
CA ASP A 94 14.58 -37.98 59.22
C ASP A 94 13.45 -38.71 58.46
N LEU A 95 12.97 -38.09 57.40
CA LEU A 95 11.82 -38.56 56.62
C LEU A 95 12.04 -39.91 55.94
N ASN A 96 13.27 -40.22 55.54
CA ASN A 96 13.63 -41.49 54.91
C ASN A 96 13.72 -42.61 55.96
N THR A 97 14.34 -42.32 57.11
CA THR A 97 14.38 -43.20 58.29
C THR A 97 12.98 -43.48 58.80
N PHE A 98 12.16 -42.44 59.00
CA PHE A 98 10.77 -42.54 59.44
C PHE A 98 9.95 -43.48 58.54
N GLN A 99 10.09 -43.35 57.22
CA GLN A 99 9.40 -44.24 56.27
C GLN A 99 9.97 -45.66 56.25
N SER A 100 11.26 -45.85 56.50
CA SER A 100 11.88 -47.18 56.63
C SER A 100 11.40 -47.95 57.88
N LEU A 101 11.00 -47.23 58.94
CA LEU A 101 10.42 -47.83 60.15
C LEU A 101 8.97 -48.32 59.94
N ILE A 102 8.31 -47.93 58.85
CA ILE A 102 6.94 -48.29 58.52
C ILE A 102 6.93 -49.47 57.54
N SER A 103 6.74 -50.67 58.09
CA SER A 103 6.50 -51.89 57.30
C SER A 103 5.31 -51.73 56.35
N VAL A 104 5.47 -52.15 55.09
CA VAL A 104 4.49 -51.97 54.01
C VAL A 104 3.08 -52.42 54.42
N ASP A 105 2.95 -53.59 55.05
CA ASP A 105 1.65 -54.19 55.41
C ASP A 105 0.87 -53.43 56.49
N ARG A 106 1.56 -52.68 57.37
CA ARG A 106 0.95 -51.86 58.44
C ARG A 106 0.91 -50.37 58.10
N ARG A 107 1.33 -49.97 56.89
CA ARG A 107 1.44 -48.55 56.51
C ARG A 107 0.13 -47.75 56.68
N PRO A 108 -1.06 -48.25 56.29
CA PRO A 108 -2.32 -47.51 56.49
C PRO A 108 -2.71 -47.35 57.97
N GLU A 109 -2.47 -48.37 58.79
CA GLU A 109 -2.71 -48.37 60.24
C GLU A 109 -1.83 -47.33 60.95
N LEU A 110 -0.54 -47.33 60.62
CA LEU A 110 0.47 -46.50 61.27
C LEU A 110 0.38 -45.04 60.85
N LEU A 111 0.28 -44.77 59.54
CA LEU A 111 0.11 -43.40 59.05
C LEU A 111 -1.25 -42.83 59.47
N GLY A 112 -2.33 -43.63 59.42
CA GLY A 112 -3.66 -43.18 59.84
C GLY A 112 -3.81 -42.89 61.33
N SER A 113 -2.84 -43.30 62.17
CA SER A 113 -2.79 -42.98 63.60
C SER A 113 -2.24 -41.59 63.93
N ILE A 114 -1.58 -40.94 62.95
CA ILE A 114 -0.91 -39.65 63.14
C ILE A 114 -1.89 -38.54 62.81
N SER A 115 -2.10 -37.61 63.73
CA SER A 115 -2.93 -36.42 63.50
C SER A 115 -2.22 -35.41 62.59
N THR A 116 -2.99 -34.54 61.94
CA THR A 116 -2.46 -33.52 61.02
C THR A 116 -1.47 -32.58 61.71
N ALA A 117 -1.74 -32.19 62.95
CA ALA A 117 -0.85 -31.36 63.77
C ALA A 117 0.46 -32.09 64.15
N GLU A 118 0.43 -33.40 64.43
CA GLU A 118 1.64 -34.19 64.68
C GLU A 118 2.49 -34.37 63.43
N LEU A 119 1.85 -34.51 62.26
CA LEU A 119 2.55 -34.51 60.97
C LEU A 119 3.16 -33.13 60.68
N SER A 120 2.49 -32.03 61.03
CA SER A 120 3.03 -30.68 60.92
C SER A 120 4.22 -30.46 61.87
N GLU A 121 4.12 -30.88 63.15
CA GLU A 121 5.23 -30.85 64.13
C GLU A 121 6.41 -31.73 63.69
N PHE A 122 6.16 -32.78 62.90
CA PHE A 122 7.21 -33.61 62.31
C PHE A 122 7.91 -32.88 61.16
N LEU A 123 7.17 -32.49 60.13
CA LEU A 123 7.74 -31.97 58.88
C LEU A 123 8.43 -30.60 59.03
N ASN A 124 7.99 -29.76 59.97
CA ASN A 124 8.59 -28.44 60.24
C ASN A 124 9.86 -28.49 61.13
N ARG A 125 10.24 -29.66 61.67
CA ARG A 125 11.46 -29.78 62.48
C ARG A 125 12.72 -29.58 61.63
N PRO A 126 13.77 -28.91 62.17
CA PRO A 126 15.05 -28.80 61.49
C PRO A 126 15.63 -30.15 61.11
N GLN A 127 16.19 -30.25 59.91
CA GLN A 127 16.84 -31.44 59.33
C GLN A 127 15.93 -32.66 59.06
N THR A 128 14.64 -32.65 59.44
CA THR A 128 13.74 -33.80 59.21
C THR A 128 13.58 -34.19 57.74
N LEU A 129 13.50 -33.22 56.82
CA LEU A 129 13.22 -33.52 55.41
C LEU A 129 14.39 -34.21 54.69
N GLY A 130 15.63 -34.10 55.17
CA GLY A 130 16.81 -34.62 54.47
C GLY A 130 16.97 -34.00 53.08
N ASP A 131 17.02 -34.84 52.05
CA ASP A 131 16.97 -34.42 50.63
C ASP A 131 15.54 -34.16 50.12
N GLY A 132 14.53 -34.43 50.94
CA GLY A 132 13.11 -34.26 50.64
C GLY A 132 12.51 -35.29 49.67
N SER A 133 13.30 -36.26 49.19
CA SER A 133 12.87 -37.26 48.19
C SER A 133 11.67 -38.09 48.66
N GLY A 134 11.60 -38.40 49.95
CA GLY A 134 10.51 -39.17 50.55
C GLY A 134 9.18 -38.43 50.72
N LEU A 135 9.09 -37.10 50.52
CA LEU A 135 7.91 -36.33 50.93
C LEU A 135 6.67 -36.65 50.11
N CYS A 136 6.80 -36.73 48.79
CA CYS A 136 5.66 -37.01 47.92
C CYS A 136 5.12 -38.43 48.12
N HIS A 137 6.01 -39.38 48.39
CA HIS A 137 5.61 -40.74 48.74
C HIS A 137 4.83 -40.75 50.07
N LEU A 138 5.32 -40.09 51.13
CA LEU A 138 4.58 -39.99 52.41
C LEU A 138 3.19 -39.38 52.23
N LEU A 139 3.09 -38.23 51.56
CA LEU A 139 1.80 -37.53 51.34
C LEU A 139 0.82 -38.35 50.49
N SER A 140 1.31 -39.13 49.53
CA SER A 140 0.46 -40.03 48.72
C SER A 140 -0.14 -41.19 49.52
N GLN A 141 0.48 -41.57 50.63
CA GLN A 141 0.09 -42.71 51.48
C GLN A 141 -0.63 -42.28 52.77
N TYR A 142 -0.62 -40.99 53.10
CA TYR A 142 -1.27 -40.45 54.30
C TYR A 142 -2.76 -40.13 54.02
N ASN A 143 -3.66 -40.87 54.68
CA ASN A 143 -5.10 -40.78 54.43
C ASN A 143 -5.75 -39.46 54.88
N GLN A 144 -5.05 -38.60 55.63
CA GLN A 144 -5.53 -37.27 56.02
C GLN A 144 -4.80 -36.13 55.29
N THR A 145 -4.04 -36.39 54.21
CA THR A 145 -3.32 -35.34 53.43
C THR A 145 -4.25 -34.19 53.02
N ALA A 146 -5.48 -34.50 52.59
CA ALA A 146 -6.49 -33.48 52.27
C ALA A 146 -6.79 -32.54 53.46
N ARG A 147 -6.93 -33.10 54.67
CA ARG A 147 -7.21 -32.34 55.89
C ARG A 147 -5.98 -31.57 56.38
N TYR A 148 -4.78 -32.15 56.26
CA TYR A 148 -3.52 -31.49 56.58
C TYR A 148 -3.34 -30.18 55.80
N LEU A 149 -3.63 -30.21 54.50
CA LEU A 149 -3.55 -29.02 53.64
C LEU A 149 -4.59 -27.95 54.02
N GLU A 150 -5.77 -28.37 54.49
CA GLU A 150 -6.87 -27.49 54.86
C GLU A 150 -6.69 -26.86 56.26
N THR A 151 -6.17 -27.59 57.25
CA THR A 151 -6.17 -27.17 58.66
C THR A 151 -4.84 -26.70 59.24
N GLU A 152 -3.69 -27.11 58.68
CA GLU A 152 -2.39 -26.82 59.28
C GLU A 152 -1.77 -25.50 58.76
N PRO A 153 -1.10 -24.71 59.60
CA PRO A 153 -0.50 -23.44 59.21
C PRO A 153 0.80 -23.60 58.41
N LEU A 154 1.08 -22.64 57.52
CA LEU A 154 2.31 -22.60 56.72
C LEU A 154 3.51 -22.05 57.50
N GLU A 155 4.14 -22.87 58.34
CA GLU A 155 5.31 -22.45 59.13
C GLU A 155 6.60 -22.28 58.29
N SER A 156 6.82 -23.15 57.29
CA SER A 156 7.99 -23.12 56.41
C SER A 156 7.60 -23.01 54.93
N MET A 157 7.95 -21.88 54.30
CA MET A 157 7.65 -21.67 52.86
C MET A 157 8.41 -22.65 51.94
N GLY A 158 9.58 -23.14 52.35
CA GLY A 158 10.33 -24.16 51.61
C GLY A 158 9.59 -25.51 51.61
N LEU A 159 9.14 -25.95 52.79
CA LEU A 159 8.30 -27.14 52.93
C LEU A 159 6.98 -26.97 52.16
N ALA A 160 6.30 -25.83 52.31
CA ALA A 160 5.00 -25.60 51.69
C ALA A 160 5.05 -25.68 50.15
N ARG A 161 6.10 -25.13 49.52
CA ARG A 161 6.35 -25.31 48.08
C ARG A 161 6.57 -26.78 47.70
N GLN A 162 7.30 -27.53 48.53
CA GLN A 162 7.57 -28.94 48.26
C GLN A 162 6.31 -29.80 48.42
N VAL A 163 5.52 -29.58 49.49
CA VAL A 163 4.20 -30.19 49.71
C VAL A 163 3.27 -29.93 48.51
N LEU A 164 3.19 -28.68 48.04
CA LEU A 164 2.43 -28.34 46.84
C LEU A 164 2.93 -29.12 45.62
N SER A 165 4.23 -29.14 45.37
CA SER A 165 4.82 -29.87 44.23
C SER A 165 4.51 -31.37 44.22
N CYS A 166 4.32 -31.97 45.40
CA CYS A 166 3.96 -33.38 45.53
C CYS A 166 2.50 -33.68 45.18
N VAL A 167 1.56 -32.81 45.58
CA VAL A 167 0.11 -33.04 45.37
C VAL A 167 -0.39 -32.51 44.03
N TRP A 168 0.29 -31.49 43.47
CA TRP A 168 -0.11 -30.80 42.24
C TRP A 168 -0.37 -31.74 41.03
N PRO A 169 0.49 -32.73 40.71
CA PRO A 169 0.26 -33.61 39.56
C PRO A 169 -0.92 -34.57 39.72
N GLY A 170 -1.37 -34.81 40.96
CA GLY A 170 -2.61 -35.54 41.24
C GLY A 170 -3.84 -34.65 41.08
N VAL A 171 -3.77 -33.42 41.59
CA VAL A 171 -4.85 -32.42 41.49
C VAL A 171 -5.17 -32.06 40.04
N LEU A 172 -4.15 -31.98 39.18
CA LEU A 172 -4.34 -31.74 37.74
C LEU A 172 -5.04 -32.89 36.99
N LYS A 173 -5.23 -34.07 37.60
CA LYS A 173 -5.83 -35.26 36.97
C LYS A 173 -7.24 -35.59 37.48
N LEU A 174 -7.84 -34.72 38.29
CA LEU A 174 -9.18 -34.94 38.83
C LEU A 174 -10.25 -34.78 37.75
N GLU A 175 -11.21 -35.70 37.69
CA GLU A 175 -12.28 -35.74 36.68
C GLU A 175 -13.67 -35.41 37.26
N ILE A 176 -13.75 -35.11 38.57
CA ILE A 176 -15.02 -34.83 39.27
C ILE A 176 -15.04 -33.36 39.73
N GLN A 177 -16.02 -32.59 39.23
CA GLN A 177 -16.13 -31.15 39.51
C GLN A 177 -16.15 -30.81 41.01
N SER A 178 -16.95 -31.53 41.82
CA SER A 178 -17.03 -31.29 43.27
C SER A 178 -15.72 -31.58 44.01
N GLU A 179 -14.91 -32.52 43.52
CA GLU A 179 -13.60 -32.78 44.08
C GLU A 179 -12.61 -31.67 43.68
N VAL A 180 -12.64 -31.20 42.43
CA VAL A 180 -11.84 -30.04 41.97
C VAL A 180 -12.13 -28.79 42.80
N ASP A 181 -13.40 -28.45 42.99
CA ASP A 181 -13.78 -27.29 43.82
C ASP A 181 -13.32 -27.46 45.27
N GLN A 182 -13.44 -28.67 45.85
CA GLN A 182 -12.92 -28.92 47.20
C GLN A 182 -11.39 -28.77 47.29
N TRP A 183 -10.65 -29.18 46.27
CA TRP A 183 -9.18 -29.01 46.24
C TRP A 183 -8.77 -27.55 46.09
N PHE A 184 -9.34 -26.81 45.15
CA PHE A 184 -8.93 -25.42 44.87
C PHE A 184 -9.51 -24.41 45.87
N ASP A 185 -10.77 -24.54 46.28
CA ASP A 185 -11.47 -23.53 47.10
C ASP A 185 -11.31 -23.73 48.61
N HIS A 186 -10.79 -24.88 49.05
CA HIS A 186 -10.60 -25.20 50.47
C HIS A 186 -9.20 -25.71 50.76
N ARG A 187 -8.79 -26.84 50.17
CA ARG A 187 -7.53 -27.53 50.54
C ARG A 187 -6.26 -26.77 50.13
N LEU A 188 -6.24 -26.15 48.96
CA LEU A 188 -5.05 -25.49 48.40
C LEU A 188 -5.01 -23.97 48.57
N VAL A 189 -6.03 -23.34 49.19
CA VAL A 189 -6.15 -21.86 49.25
C VAL A 189 -4.88 -21.19 49.78
N GLN A 190 -4.27 -21.75 50.84
CA GLN A 190 -3.03 -21.23 51.41
C GLN A 190 -1.79 -21.51 50.54
N TYR A 191 -1.84 -22.56 49.71
CA TYR A 191 -0.72 -23.04 48.88
C TYR A 191 -0.72 -22.45 47.46
N LEU A 192 -1.87 -22.07 46.90
CA LEU A 192 -1.97 -21.50 45.55
C LEU A 192 -1.06 -20.27 45.32
N PRO A 193 -0.86 -19.34 46.29
CA PRO A 193 0.13 -18.25 46.16
C PRO A 193 1.61 -18.71 46.09
N LEU A 194 1.89 -19.99 46.31
CA LEU A 194 3.22 -20.61 46.26
C LEU A 194 3.48 -21.41 44.98
N LEU A 195 2.60 -21.32 43.99
CA LEU A 195 2.85 -21.86 42.64
C LEU A 195 4.19 -21.32 42.10
N SER A 196 4.84 -22.14 41.27
CA SER A 196 6.11 -21.79 40.63
C SER A 196 6.10 -22.08 39.14
N SER A 197 7.06 -21.48 38.43
CA SER A 197 7.31 -21.67 36.99
C SER A 197 7.33 -23.15 36.58
N GLN A 198 7.88 -24.02 37.43
CA GLN A 198 7.94 -25.46 37.22
C GLN A 198 6.56 -26.12 37.26
N LEU A 199 5.69 -25.71 38.19
CA LEU A 199 4.35 -26.30 38.41
C LEU A 199 3.31 -25.84 37.38
N ILE A 200 3.51 -24.66 36.79
CA ILE A 200 2.69 -24.15 35.69
C ILE A 200 3.29 -24.46 34.30
N SER A 201 4.45 -25.12 34.24
CA SER A 201 5.19 -25.34 32.98
C SER A 201 4.39 -26.14 31.94
N PRO A 202 4.70 -26.02 30.63
CA PRO A 202 3.99 -26.75 29.58
C PRO A 202 4.02 -28.27 29.78
N ALA A 203 5.12 -28.80 30.34
CA ALA A 203 5.28 -30.20 30.65
C ALA A 203 4.29 -30.70 31.72
N GLN A 204 4.02 -29.90 32.76
CA GLN A 204 3.02 -30.24 33.77
C GLN A 204 1.60 -30.09 33.22
N LEU A 205 1.28 -28.92 32.65
CA LEU A 205 -0.08 -28.58 32.25
C LEU A 205 -0.60 -29.42 31.07
N SER A 206 0.25 -29.78 30.09
CA SER A 206 -0.18 -30.54 28.89
C SER A 206 -1.02 -31.79 29.18
N SER A 207 -0.73 -32.47 30.30
CA SER A 207 -1.41 -33.69 30.77
C SER A 207 -2.60 -33.47 31.72
N ALA A 208 -2.97 -32.22 32.00
CA ALA A 208 -4.08 -31.89 32.90
C ALA A 208 -5.45 -32.22 32.31
N ALA A 209 -6.35 -32.71 33.17
CA ALA A 209 -7.77 -32.86 32.87
C ALA A 209 -8.45 -31.48 32.74
N CYS A 210 -9.62 -31.46 32.09
CA CYS A 210 -10.30 -30.23 31.73
C CYS A 210 -10.81 -29.43 32.93
N LEU A 211 -11.37 -30.08 33.96
CA LEU A 211 -11.95 -29.40 35.12
C LEU A 211 -10.89 -28.74 36.02
N PRO A 212 -9.77 -29.40 36.40
CA PRO A 212 -8.68 -28.77 37.14
C PRO A 212 -8.03 -27.62 36.37
N TYR A 213 -7.83 -27.78 35.06
CA TYR A 213 -7.28 -26.73 34.21
C TYR A 213 -8.21 -25.50 34.15
N ARG A 214 -9.53 -25.69 33.94
CA ARG A 214 -10.53 -24.62 33.99
C ARG A 214 -10.49 -23.87 35.33
N LYS A 215 -10.37 -24.60 36.44
CA LYS A 215 -10.27 -24.02 37.78
C LYS A 215 -8.96 -23.24 37.98
N LEU A 216 -7.84 -23.76 37.47
CA LEU A 216 -6.54 -23.07 37.47
C LEU A 216 -6.57 -21.76 36.68
N VAL A 217 -7.18 -21.74 35.49
CA VAL A 217 -7.39 -20.52 34.68
C VAL A 217 -8.15 -19.47 35.49
N SER A 218 -9.23 -19.89 36.17
CA SER A 218 -10.03 -19.01 37.02
C SER A 218 -9.24 -18.43 38.21
N VAL A 219 -8.45 -19.26 38.91
CA VAL A 219 -7.60 -18.83 40.03
C VAL A 219 -6.51 -17.85 39.59
N LEU A 220 -5.77 -18.16 38.52
CA LEU A 220 -4.71 -17.30 38.02
C LEU A 220 -5.27 -16.01 37.37
N GLY A 221 -6.49 -16.05 36.84
CA GLY A 221 -7.14 -14.89 36.24
C GLY A 221 -7.79 -13.91 37.25
N ASN A 222 -8.10 -14.36 38.46
CA ASN A 222 -8.82 -13.54 39.45
C ASN A 222 -7.88 -12.87 40.45
N ASN A 223 -7.31 -11.71 40.07
CA ASN A 223 -6.45 -10.87 40.92
C ASN A 223 -5.24 -11.60 41.55
N TYR A 224 -4.71 -12.62 40.87
CA TYR A 224 -3.54 -13.36 41.33
C TYR A 224 -2.29 -12.46 41.39
N ASN A 225 -1.50 -12.57 42.46
CA ASN A 225 -0.37 -11.68 42.71
C ASN A 225 0.94 -12.21 42.09
N PHE A 226 1.08 -12.01 40.78
CA PHE A 226 2.28 -12.39 40.02
C PHE A 226 3.58 -11.69 40.49
N SER A 227 3.49 -10.57 41.24
CA SER A 227 4.67 -9.89 41.77
C SER A 227 5.38 -10.66 42.90
N ARG A 228 4.87 -11.83 43.29
CA ARG A 228 5.44 -12.72 44.31
C ARG A 228 5.82 -14.11 43.78
N THR A 229 5.68 -14.35 42.48
CA THR A 229 6.03 -15.60 41.82
C THR A 229 7.34 -15.51 41.02
N ASP A 230 7.90 -16.65 40.63
CA ASP A 230 9.07 -16.78 39.75
C ASP A 230 8.68 -16.87 38.26
N PHE A 231 7.44 -16.51 37.93
CA PHE A 231 6.86 -16.53 36.59
C PHE A 231 5.93 -15.33 36.38
N THR A 232 5.73 -14.93 35.13
CA THR A 232 4.85 -13.83 34.72
C THR A 232 3.54 -14.34 34.09
N PRO A 233 2.54 -13.48 33.85
CA PRO A 233 1.36 -13.85 33.08
C PRO A 233 1.66 -14.36 31.65
N GLU A 234 2.74 -13.90 31.03
CA GLU A 234 3.23 -14.38 29.74
C GLU A 234 3.72 -15.84 29.80
N ASP A 235 4.41 -16.24 30.88
CA ASP A 235 4.86 -17.63 31.09
C ASP A 235 3.67 -18.59 31.28
N VAL A 236 2.64 -18.12 31.98
CA VAL A 236 1.35 -18.83 32.09
C VAL A 236 0.74 -18.99 30.70
N TYR A 237 0.64 -17.90 29.92
CA TYR A 237 0.08 -17.96 28.57
C TYR A 237 0.85 -18.90 27.64
N SER A 238 2.19 -18.88 27.67
CA SER A 238 3.04 -19.81 26.93
C SER A 238 2.69 -21.28 27.21
N SER A 239 2.41 -21.59 28.47
CA SER A 239 2.02 -22.93 28.92
C SER A 239 0.57 -23.28 28.56
N MET A 240 -0.35 -22.30 28.64
CA MET A 240 -1.73 -22.44 28.17
C MET A 240 -1.80 -22.68 26.65
N LYS A 241 -0.97 -21.99 25.86
CA LYS A 241 -0.89 -22.19 24.41
C LYS A 241 -0.54 -23.64 24.06
N VAL A 242 0.50 -24.19 24.70
CA VAL A 242 0.86 -25.60 24.51
C VAL A 242 -0.23 -26.56 24.99
N TYR A 243 -1.00 -26.21 26.02
CA TYR A 243 -2.16 -27.01 26.44
C TYR A 243 -3.26 -27.01 25.39
N LEU A 244 -3.71 -25.84 24.94
CA LEU A 244 -4.89 -25.67 24.09
C LEU A 244 -4.69 -26.19 22.66
N THR A 245 -3.47 -26.10 22.10
CA THR A 245 -3.16 -26.65 20.77
C THR A 245 -3.07 -28.20 20.76
N ASN A 246 -2.92 -28.85 21.92
CA ASN A 246 -2.75 -30.31 22.03
C ASN A 246 -4.02 -31.01 22.53
N GLY A 247 -4.73 -31.77 21.68
CA GLY A 247 -5.80 -32.67 22.13
C GLY A 247 -7.21 -32.33 21.62
N GLY A 248 -7.32 -31.90 20.36
CA GLY A 248 -8.58 -31.56 19.71
C GLY A 248 -8.79 -30.04 19.61
N SER A 249 -9.47 -29.63 18.55
CA SER A 249 -10.05 -28.30 18.40
C SER A 249 -11.54 -28.41 18.69
N PRO A 250 -12.13 -27.51 19.49
CA PRO A 250 -11.52 -26.85 20.64
C PRO A 250 -11.33 -27.84 21.82
N ARG A 251 -10.13 -27.85 22.42
CA ARG A 251 -9.83 -28.73 23.56
C ARG A 251 -10.81 -28.47 24.72
N CYS A 252 -11.26 -29.53 25.40
CA CYS A 252 -12.13 -29.45 26.58
C CYS A 252 -13.54 -28.86 26.33
N TYR A 253 -14.04 -28.99 25.10
CA TYR A 253 -15.44 -28.75 24.76
C TYR A 253 -16.09 -30.00 24.16
N ASN A 254 -17.32 -30.30 24.55
CA ASN A 254 -18.14 -31.33 23.91
C ASN A 254 -19.63 -31.01 24.14
N ALA A 255 -20.36 -30.70 23.07
CA ALA A 255 -21.78 -30.33 23.14
C ALA A 255 -22.68 -31.42 23.76
N SER A 256 -22.26 -32.69 23.74
CA SER A 256 -22.99 -33.83 24.33
C SER A 256 -22.62 -34.11 25.80
N ASP A 257 -21.63 -33.43 26.36
CA ASP A 257 -21.14 -33.64 27.73
C ASP A 257 -21.68 -32.54 28.68
N PRO A 258 -22.51 -32.86 29.68
CA PRO A 258 -23.05 -31.87 30.61
C PRO A 258 -22.02 -31.07 31.43
N GLN A 259 -20.76 -31.51 31.50
CA GLN A 259 -19.69 -30.79 32.20
C GLN A 259 -18.82 -29.92 31.27
N LEU A 260 -18.84 -30.21 29.96
CA LEU A 260 -17.98 -29.61 28.94
C LEU A 260 -18.73 -28.96 27.76
N ASN A 261 -20.07 -28.88 27.80
CA ASN A 261 -20.90 -28.26 26.75
C ASN A 261 -21.04 -26.73 26.84
N SER A 262 -20.36 -26.07 27.80
CA SER A 262 -20.49 -24.63 28.02
C SER A 262 -19.93 -23.79 26.87
N THR A 263 -20.68 -22.76 26.46
CA THR A 263 -20.26 -21.82 25.41
C THR A 263 -19.38 -20.66 25.93
N ASN A 264 -19.15 -20.57 27.24
CA ASN A 264 -18.20 -19.60 27.84
C ASN A 264 -16.72 -20.04 27.72
N TRP A 265 -16.37 -20.76 26.65
CA TRP A 265 -15.09 -21.46 26.52
C TRP A 265 -13.88 -20.52 26.62
N LEU A 266 -13.96 -19.31 26.06
CA LEU A 266 -12.89 -18.30 26.17
C LEU A 266 -12.67 -17.88 27.63
N VAL A 267 -13.73 -17.68 28.42
CA VAL A 267 -13.63 -17.43 29.87
C VAL A 267 -13.06 -18.63 30.61
N SER A 268 -13.59 -19.83 30.34
CA SER A 268 -13.25 -21.06 31.06
C SER A 268 -11.80 -21.53 30.85
N TYR A 269 -11.24 -21.34 29.64
CA TYR A 269 -9.98 -21.98 29.25
C TYR A 269 -8.86 -21.02 28.84
N ILE A 270 -9.15 -19.72 28.68
CA ILE A 270 -8.16 -18.67 28.38
C ILE A 270 -8.23 -17.52 29.40
N GLY A 271 -9.42 -17.06 29.78
CA GLY A 271 -9.61 -15.97 30.73
C GLY A 271 -8.83 -14.70 30.38
N VAL A 272 -8.30 -14.00 31.40
CA VAL A 272 -7.60 -12.70 31.23
C VAL A 272 -6.31 -12.76 30.41
N PHE A 273 -5.83 -13.97 30.10
CA PHE A 273 -4.67 -14.23 29.25
C PHE A 273 -4.98 -14.07 27.75
N ILE A 274 -6.26 -13.86 27.37
CA ILE A 274 -6.70 -13.59 25.99
C ILE A 274 -5.96 -12.40 25.35
N ARG A 275 -5.46 -11.46 26.16
CA ARG A 275 -4.62 -10.32 25.74
C ARG A 275 -3.34 -10.71 24.98
N TYR A 276 -2.83 -11.93 25.20
CA TYR A 276 -1.61 -12.43 24.58
C TYR A 276 -1.87 -13.24 23.30
N VAL A 277 -3.14 -13.54 23.00
CA VAL A 277 -3.54 -14.33 21.84
C VAL A 277 -3.37 -13.51 20.56
N ASN A 278 -2.67 -14.09 19.59
CA ASN A 278 -2.64 -13.63 18.21
C ASN A 278 -3.54 -14.52 17.32
N LEU A 279 -3.74 -14.11 16.06
CA LEU A 279 -4.62 -14.82 15.14
C LEU A 279 -4.18 -16.26 14.82
N SER A 280 -2.87 -16.52 14.75
CA SER A 280 -2.36 -17.88 14.55
C SER A 280 -2.67 -18.77 15.75
N ASP A 281 -2.60 -18.22 16.96
CA ASP A 281 -2.83 -18.95 18.19
C ASP A 281 -4.32 -19.26 18.35
N LEU A 282 -5.21 -18.29 18.12
CA LEU A 282 -6.66 -18.51 18.13
C LEU A 282 -7.08 -19.60 17.12
N ASN A 283 -6.57 -19.53 15.89
CA ASN A 283 -6.85 -20.53 14.86
C ASN A 283 -6.24 -21.92 15.16
N SER A 284 -5.25 -22.00 16.06
CA SER A 284 -4.70 -23.27 16.56
C SER A 284 -5.49 -23.85 17.74
N PHE A 285 -6.24 -23.01 18.44
CA PHE A 285 -7.03 -23.40 19.61
C PHE A 285 -8.45 -23.84 19.25
N VAL A 286 -9.03 -23.23 18.20
CA VAL A 286 -10.38 -23.52 17.73
C VAL A 286 -10.48 -23.32 16.21
N SER A 287 -11.12 -24.27 15.54
CA SER A 287 -11.33 -24.26 14.09
C SER A 287 -12.31 -23.17 13.66
N SER A 288 -12.25 -22.80 12.37
CA SER A 288 -13.22 -21.88 11.75
C SER A 288 -14.67 -22.35 11.87
N ASP A 289 -14.87 -23.66 11.93
CA ASP A 289 -16.20 -24.28 11.84
C ASP A 289 -16.86 -24.35 13.23
N GLU A 290 -16.05 -24.38 14.28
CA GLU A 290 -16.51 -24.52 15.68
C GLU A 290 -16.49 -23.20 16.46
N ILE A 291 -15.66 -22.22 16.07
CA ILE A 291 -15.43 -20.99 16.85
C ILE A 291 -16.72 -20.22 17.18
N GLY A 292 -17.68 -20.19 16.24
CA GLY A 292 -18.90 -19.41 16.38
C GLY A 292 -19.84 -19.84 17.50
N VAL A 293 -19.73 -21.08 17.97
CA VAL A 293 -20.41 -21.58 19.19
C VAL A 293 -20.10 -20.71 20.41
N PHE A 294 -18.95 -20.02 20.43
CA PHE A 294 -18.47 -19.21 21.54
C PHE A 294 -18.63 -17.69 21.34
N LEU A 295 -18.94 -17.22 20.13
CA LEU A 295 -18.86 -15.79 19.78
C LEU A 295 -20.02 -14.95 20.34
N GLU A 296 -21.19 -15.55 20.55
CA GLU A 296 -22.36 -14.85 21.11
C GLU A 296 -22.46 -14.89 22.64
N ASN A 297 -21.61 -15.71 23.31
CA ASN A 297 -21.74 -15.94 24.74
C ASN A 297 -21.47 -14.63 25.53
N PRO A 298 -22.38 -14.21 26.44
CA PRO A 298 -22.29 -12.92 27.11
C PRO A 298 -21.10 -12.81 28.07
N GLU A 299 -20.65 -13.91 28.67
CA GLU A 299 -19.48 -13.93 29.56
C GLU A 299 -18.18 -13.78 28.75
N ASN A 300 -18.10 -14.42 27.57
CA ASN A 300 -17.00 -14.21 26.63
C ASN A 300 -16.94 -12.74 26.17
N LEU A 301 -18.07 -12.14 25.79
CA LEU A 301 -18.13 -10.72 25.43
C LEU A 301 -17.74 -9.80 26.60
N GLN A 302 -18.14 -10.14 27.84
CA GLN A 302 -17.75 -9.40 29.04
C GLN A 302 -16.24 -9.48 29.32
N LEU A 303 -15.62 -10.65 29.14
CA LEU A 303 -14.15 -10.82 29.23
C LEU A 303 -13.42 -9.96 28.21
N LEU A 304 -13.86 -9.98 26.95
CA LEU A 304 -13.24 -9.20 25.88
C LEU A 304 -13.40 -7.69 26.12
N ASN A 305 -14.53 -7.26 26.68
CA ASN A 305 -14.76 -5.85 27.07
C ASN A 305 -13.95 -5.41 28.31
N GLY A 306 -13.63 -6.34 29.22
CA GLY A 306 -12.73 -6.09 30.36
C GLY A 306 -11.23 -6.18 30.04
N THR A 307 -10.86 -6.60 28.83
CA THR A 307 -9.46 -6.81 28.45
C THR A 307 -8.86 -5.54 27.82
N VAL A 308 -7.81 -5.00 28.43
CA VAL A 308 -7.21 -3.69 28.05
C VAL A 308 -6.68 -3.65 26.62
N THR A 309 -6.17 -4.76 26.08
CA THR A 309 -5.59 -4.81 24.74
C THR A 309 -5.80 -6.18 24.11
N ILE A 310 -6.37 -6.20 22.91
CA ILE A 310 -6.54 -7.37 22.04
C ILE A 310 -5.98 -7.00 20.66
N GLN A 311 -5.29 -7.93 20.00
CA GLN A 311 -4.74 -7.67 18.67
C GLN A 311 -5.86 -7.44 17.64
N SER A 312 -5.76 -6.39 16.82
CA SER A 312 -6.78 -6.02 15.83
C SER A 312 -7.07 -7.14 14.82
N SER A 313 -6.07 -7.98 14.49
CA SER A 313 -6.25 -9.16 13.65
C SER A 313 -7.16 -10.23 14.29
N VAL A 314 -7.10 -10.38 15.62
CA VAL A 314 -7.98 -11.27 16.39
C VAL A 314 -9.38 -10.67 16.50
N ALA A 315 -9.48 -9.38 16.80
CA ALA A 315 -10.77 -8.68 16.88
C ALA A 315 -11.51 -8.74 15.52
N ASN A 316 -10.84 -8.40 14.42
CA ASN A 316 -11.44 -8.43 13.08
C ASN A 316 -11.85 -9.86 12.66
N TYR A 317 -11.05 -10.88 12.99
CA TYR A 317 -11.43 -12.28 12.74
C TYR A 317 -12.66 -12.70 13.56
N TYR A 318 -12.69 -12.36 14.84
CA TYR A 318 -13.83 -12.63 15.72
C TYR A 318 -15.13 -12.00 15.18
N VAL A 319 -15.09 -10.72 14.81
CA VAL A 319 -16.26 -10.00 14.26
C VAL A 319 -16.69 -10.60 12.92
N THR A 320 -15.73 -10.95 12.05
CA THR A 320 -16.00 -11.61 10.77
C THR A 320 -16.75 -12.93 10.99
N GLN A 321 -16.26 -13.79 11.90
CA GLN A 321 -16.91 -15.09 12.16
C GLN A 321 -18.26 -14.93 12.88
N LEU A 322 -18.41 -13.94 13.75
CA LEU A 322 -19.67 -13.65 14.44
C LEU A 322 -20.76 -13.31 13.43
N TYR A 323 -20.50 -12.37 12.52
CA TYR A 323 -21.47 -11.95 11.52
C TYR A 323 -21.67 -12.96 10.37
N ASN A 324 -20.69 -13.84 10.11
CA ASN A 324 -20.89 -14.99 9.23
C ASN A 324 -21.92 -15.98 9.78
N GLN A 325 -21.93 -16.22 11.10
CA GLN A 325 -22.87 -17.15 11.73
C GLN A 325 -24.21 -16.49 12.10
N ASN A 326 -24.17 -15.26 12.60
CA ASN A 326 -25.36 -14.50 12.98
C ASN A 326 -25.34 -13.08 12.37
N PRO A 327 -25.82 -12.93 11.12
CA PRO A 327 -25.91 -11.63 10.46
C PRO A 327 -26.77 -10.58 11.19
N SER A 328 -27.64 -10.97 12.12
CA SER A 328 -28.53 -10.07 12.87
C SER A 328 -28.04 -9.75 14.29
N PHE A 329 -26.80 -10.12 14.63
CA PHE A 329 -26.21 -9.83 15.94
C PHE A 329 -26.14 -8.31 16.19
N ASN A 330 -26.72 -7.85 17.31
CA ASN A 330 -26.80 -6.43 17.65
C ASN A 330 -25.39 -5.83 17.93
N PRO A 331 -24.88 -4.91 17.08
CA PRO A 331 -23.51 -4.41 17.19
C PRO A 331 -23.21 -3.66 18.49
N ILE A 332 -24.22 -3.12 19.18
CA ILE A 332 -24.05 -2.44 20.48
C ILE A 332 -23.49 -3.39 21.55
N ARG A 333 -23.73 -4.70 21.43
CA ARG A 333 -23.22 -5.71 22.37
C ARG A 333 -21.73 -6.02 22.18
N LEU A 334 -21.10 -5.57 21.10
CA LEU A 334 -19.67 -5.79 20.89
C LEU A 334 -18.81 -4.97 21.86
N PRO A 335 -17.65 -5.49 22.29
CA PRO A 335 -16.63 -4.71 23.01
C PRO A 335 -16.09 -3.57 22.15
N GLY A 336 -15.60 -2.50 22.79
CA GLY A 336 -15.12 -1.29 22.09
C GLY A 336 -14.06 -1.55 21.01
N GLN A 337 -13.04 -2.35 21.33
CA GLN A 337 -11.93 -2.73 20.43
C GLN A 337 -12.36 -3.56 19.19
N PHE A 338 -13.62 -3.98 19.12
CA PHE A 338 -14.16 -4.81 18.04
C PHE A 338 -15.03 -3.99 17.07
N LEU A 339 -15.37 -2.74 17.41
CA LEU A 339 -16.31 -1.94 16.63
C LEU A 339 -15.75 -1.55 15.25
N CYS A 340 -14.43 -1.41 15.13
CA CYS A 340 -13.74 -0.94 13.92
C CYS A 340 -13.76 -1.95 12.76
N GLY A 341 -14.13 -3.21 13.04
CA GLY A 341 -14.22 -4.30 12.07
C GLY A 341 -15.67 -4.75 11.78
N ILE A 342 -16.69 -4.01 12.23
CA ILE A 342 -18.09 -4.37 11.99
C ILE A 342 -18.40 -4.29 10.48
N PRO A 343 -19.01 -5.32 9.86
CA PRO A 343 -19.46 -5.21 8.48
C PRO A 343 -20.65 -4.24 8.37
N SER A 344 -20.62 -3.37 7.36
CA SER A 344 -21.59 -2.28 7.18
C SER A 344 -23.06 -2.73 7.17
N PHE A 345 -23.37 -3.90 6.57
CA PHE A 345 -24.74 -4.44 6.54
C PHE A 345 -25.35 -4.67 7.93
N ALA A 346 -24.53 -4.86 8.98
CA ALA A 346 -25.00 -5.02 10.36
C ALA A 346 -25.39 -3.69 11.01
N LEU A 347 -25.02 -2.56 10.39
CA LEU A 347 -25.29 -1.20 10.84
C LEU A 347 -26.51 -0.60 10.11
N GLU A 348 -26.75 -0.98 8.86
CA GLU A 348 -27.93 -0.56 8.07
C GLU A 348 -29.31 -0.74 8.75
N PRO A 349 -29.60 -1.79 9.56
CA PRO A 349 -30.89 -1.93 10.23
C PRO A 349 -31.03 -1.14 11.54
N LEU A 350 -30.05 -0.31 11.93
CA LEU A 350 -30.07 0.42 13.20
C LEU A 350 -30.87 1.73 13.11
N GLY A 351 -31.63 2.03 14.17
CA GLY A 351 -32.22 3.35 14.35
C GLY A 351 -31.19 4.44 14.68
N ALA A 352 -31.59 5.70 14.56
CA ALA A 352 -30.74 6.87 14.82
C ALA A 352 -30.07 6.84 16.20
N ASP A 353 -30.83 6.62 17.29
CA ASP A 353 -30.31 6.60 18.66
C ASP A 353 -29.19 5.56 18.85
N ASN A 354 -29.42 4.35 18.35
CA ASN A 354 -28.44 3.25 18.38
C ASN A 354 -27.18 3.59 17.56
N SER A 355 -27.35 4.28 16.43
CA SER A 355 -26.25 4.70 15.57
C SER A 355 -25.41 5.79 16.24
N LEU A 356 -26.03 6.77 16.92
CA LEU A 356 -25.32 7.80 17.70
C LEU A 356 -24.49 7.21 18.85
N VAL A 357 -25.02 6.20 19.54
CA VAL A 357 -24.27 5.46 20.58
C VAL A 357 -23.07 4.71 19.99
N LEU A 358 -23.19 4.14 18.79
CA LEU A 358 -22.06 3.49 18.12
C LEU A 358 -21.03 4.49 17.61
N ILE A 359 -21.44 5.64 17.03
CA ILE A 359 -20.53 6.71 16.60
C ILE A 359 -19.66 7.19 17.77
N GLN A 360 -20.26 7.45 18.94
CA GLN A 360 -19.52 7.82 20.16
C GLN A 360 -18.45 6.79 20.54
N ARG A 361 -18.79 5.49 20.47
CA ARG A 361 -17.87 4.42 20.84
C ARG A 361 -16.80 4.18 19.77
N ILE A 362 -17.13 4.26 18.49
CA ILE A 362 -16.18 4.15 17.38
C ILE A 362 -15.15 5.29 17.45
N ASN A 363 -15.60 6.54 17.62
CA ASN A 363 -14.68 7.67 17.78
C ASN A 363 -13.77 7.53 19.03
N MET A 364 -14.21 6.83 20.08
CA MET A 364 -13.40 6.54 21.27
C MET A 364 -12.40 5.37 21.08
N PHE A 365 -12.79 4.30 20.36
CA PHE A 365 -12.02 3.04 20.29
C PHE A 365 -11.23 2.84 19.00
N CYS A 366 -11.65 3.46 17.89
CA CYS A 366 -11.08 3.25 16.57
C CYS A 366 -10.10 4.37 16.16
N ASN A 367 -10.29 5.61 16.63
CA ASN A 367 -9.34 6.70 16.43
C ASN A 367 -8.89 6.89 14.96
N GLY A 368 -9.83 6.77 14.00
CA GLY A 368 -9.54 6.89 12.57
C GLY A 368 -9.14 5.58 11.87
N THR A 369 -9.26 4.42 12.54
CA THR A 369 -8.95 3.09 11.96
C THR A 369 -10.18 2.29 11.53
N GLU A 370 -11.38 2.81 11.79
CA GLU A 370 -12.64 2.31 11.24
C GLU A 370 -12.68 2.44 9.71
N SER A 371 -13.41 1.54 9.05
CA SER A 371 -13.53 1.58 7.60
C SER A 371 -14.59 2.60 7.16
N PRO A 372 -14.40 3.34 6.05
CA PRO A 372 -15.39 4.32 5.58
C PRO A 372 -16.80 3.75 5.33
N GLU A 373 -16.93 2.44 5.08
CA GLU A 373 -18.23 1.76 4.97
C GLU A 373 -19.01 1.75 6.29
N ILE A 374 -18.34 1.72 7.45
CA ILE A 374 -18.93 1.85 8.80
C ILE A 374 -19.46 3.28 8.97
N THR A 375 -18.63 4.26 8.64
CA THR A 375 -18.92 5.69 8.65
C THR A 375 -20.19 6.02 7.86
N SER A 376 -20.25 5.55 6.62
CA SER A 376 -21.37 5.74 5.68
C SER A 376 -22.67 5.06 6.16
N ALA A 377 -22.59 3.80 6.63
CA ALA A 377 -23.76 3.09 7.15
C ALA A 377 -24.37 3.78 8.38
N LEU A 378 -23.54 4.25 9.32
CA LEU A 378 -24.01 4.96 10.51
C LEU A 378 -24.55 6.35 10.19
N ALA A 379 -23.93 7.08 9.26
CA ALA A 379 -24.38 8.38 8.80
C ALA A 379 -25.77 8.30 8.13
N THR A 380 -26.00 7.28 7.30
CA THR A 380 -27.28 7.05 6.60
C THR A 380 -28.48 6.89 7.56
N ASN A 381 -28.25 6.33 8.76
CA ASN A 381 -29.29 6.13 9.77
C ASN A 381 -29.72 7.43 10.48
N LEU A 382 -29.14 8.59 10.15
CA LEU A 382 -29.44 9.88 10.75
C LEU A 382 -30.44 10.65 9.87
N PRO A 383 -31.74 10.71 10.24
CA PRO A 383 -32.80 11.25 9.38
C PRO A 383 -32.79 12.78 9.29
N SER A 384 -32.14 13.47 10.23
CA SER A 384 -31.94 14.92 10.19
C SER A 384 -30.61 15.27 10.85
N LEU A 385 -29.92 16.28 10.30
CA LEU A 385 -28.67 16.77 10.83
C LEU A 385 -28.91 17.91 11.82
N SER A 386 -28.11 17.95 12.86
CA SER A 386 -28.01 19.06 13.82
C SER A 386 -26.54 19.35 14.08
N SER A 387 -26.20 20.57 14.54
CA SER A 387 -24.78 20.92 14.75
C SER A 387 -24.09 20.02 15.77
N SER A 388 -24.80 19.56 16.81
CA SER A 388 -24.27 18.58 17.77
C SER A 388 -24.13 17.19 17.17
N THR A 389 -25.00 16.78 16.25
CA THR A 389 -24.85 15.53 15.48
C THR A 389 -23.59 15.56 14.61
N ILE A 390 -23.33 16.67 13.91
CA ILE A 390 -22.14 16.84 13.07
C ILE A 390 -20.87 16.92 13.91
N GLN A 391 -20.88 17.68 15.01
CA GLN A 391 -19.79 17.73 15.98
C GLN A 391 -19.47 16.34 16.57
N LEU A 392 -20.50 15.51 16.77
CA LEU A 392 -20.33 14.15 17.26
C LEU A 392 -19.78 13.19 16.20
N LEU A 393 -20.17 13.37 14.92
CA LEU A 393 -19.56 12.65 13.80
C LEU A 393 -18.07 13.00 13.70
N GLY A 394 -17.70 14.28 13.74
CA GLY A 394 -16.30 14.69 13.58
C GLY A 394 -15.79 14.30 12.19
N SER A 395 -14.67 13.57 12.12
CA SER A 395 -14.14 12.98 10.88
C SER A 395 -15.15 12.09 10.16
N GLN A 396 -16.10 11.48 10.88
CA GLN A 396 -17.15 10.63 10.30
C GLN A 396 -18.13 11.40 9.39
N SER A 397 -18.03 12.74 9.33
CA SER A 397 -18.89 13.57 8.48
C SER A 397 -18.73 13.28 6.98
N VAL A 398 -17.61 12.69 6.53
CA VAL A 398 -17.44 12.22 5.14
C VAL A 398 -18.40 11.11 4.73
N GLY A 399 -19.06 10.43 5.69
CA GLY A 399 -20.10 9.45 5.40
C GLY A 399 -21.46 10.05 5.06
N LEU A 400 -21.64 11.36 5.23
CA LEU A 400 -22.89 12.05 4.92
C LEU A 400 -23.13 12.12 3.41
N THR A 401 -24.33 11.80 2.97
CA THR A 401 -24.68 11.90 1.55
C THR A 401 -24.83 13.36 1.11
N GLU A 402 -24.69 13.62 -0.20
CA GLU A 402 -24.86 14.95 -0.79
C GLU A 402 -26.28 15.49 -0.48
N ALA A 403 -27.28 14.60 -0.47
CA ALA A 403 -28.65 14.91 -0.12
C ALA A 403 -28.84 15.21 1.38
N GLN A 404 -28.17 14.48 2.29
CA GLN A 404 -28.22 14.80 3.72
C GLN A 404 -27.66 16.19 4.02
N ILE A 405 -26.50 16.52 3.44
CA ILE A 405 -25.88 17.86 3.56
C ILE A 405 -26.80 18.94 3.00
N SER A 406 -27.27 18.77 1.76
CA SER A 406 -28.15 19.75 1.09
C SER A 406 -29.51 19.93 1.77
N SER A 407 -29.94 18.97 2.60
CA SER A 407 -31.18 19.04 3.38
C SER A 407 -31.03 19.72 4.75
N ALA A 408 -29.80 19.96 5.20
CA ALA A 408 -29.54 20.64 6.48
C ALA A 408 -29.85 22.14 6.38
N SER A 409 -30.33 22.74 7.48
CA SER A 409 -30.49 24.19 7.51
C SER A 409 -29.13 24.90 7.56
N ALA A 410 -29.07 26.11 7.02
CA ALA A 410 -27.85 26.92 7.05
C ALA A 410 -27.34 27.19 8.48
N ASP A 411 -28.22 27.33 9.46
CA ASP A 411 -27.82 27.47 10.88
C ASP A 411 -27.12 26.21 11.41
N VAL A 412 -27.54 25.02 10.96
CA VAL A 412 -26.90 23.75 11.34
C VAL A 412 -25.49 23.67 10.76
N ILE A 413 -25.33 23.98 9.47
CA ILE A 413 -24.03 23.99 8.78
C ILE A 413 -23.10 25.05 9.37
N LYS A 414 -23.56 26.30 9.56
CA LYS A 414 -22.79 27.38 10.20
C LYS A 414 -22.37 27.01 11.63
N GLY A 415 -23.28 26.46 12.43
CA GLY A 415 -23.01 26.02 13.80
C GLY A 415 -22.04 24.83 13.92
N ALA A 416 -21.79 24.11 12.82
CA ALA A 416 -20.86 22.99 12.73
C ALA A 416 -19.63 23.26 11.83
N LEU A 417 -19.48 24.48 11.28
CA LEU A 417 -18.47 24.78 10.26
C LEU A 417 -17.04 24.49 10.76
N SER A 418 -16.74 24.79 12.03
CA SER A 418 -15.43 24.49 12.64
C SER A 418 -15.10 23.01 12.78
N THR A 419 -16.12 22.13 12.72
CA THR A 419 -15.92 20.68 12.58
C THR A 419 -15.74 20.36 11.11
N LEU A 420 -16.67 20.76 10.25
CA LEU A 420 -16.69 20.40 8.82
C LEU A 420 -15.43 20.86 8.07
N SER A 421 -14.86 22.02 8.43
CA SER A 421 -13.64 22.57 7.82
C SER A 421 -12.34 21.85 8.22
N ALA A 422 -12.38 21.05 9.28
CA ALA A 422 -11.27 20.22 9.76
C ALA A 422 -11.38 18.75 9.32
N VAL A 423 -12.41 18.41 8.53
CA VAL A 423 -12.61 17.05 8.02
C VAL A 423 -11.88 16.89 6.68
N ASP A 424 -10.89 16.00 6.63
CA ASP A 424 -10.26 15.56 5.39
C ASP A 424 -11.14 14.55 4.64
N GLY A 425 -11.00 14.47 3.31
CA GLY A 425 -11.64 13.42 2.50
C GLY A 425 -13.01 13.75 1.91
N TRP A 426 -13.49 15.00 1.99
CA TRP A 426 -14.69 15.44 1.27
C TRP A 426 -14.59 15.18 -0.23
N ASN A 427 -15.60 14.52 -0.82
CA ASN A 427 -15.75 14.47 -2.28
C ASN A 427 -16.25 15.83 -2.82
N GLN A 428 -16.22 16.03 -4.14
CA GLN A 428 -16.60 17.31 -4.74
C GLN A 428 -18.07 17.66 -4.53
N GLY A 429 -18.99 16.69 -4.62
CA GLY A 429 -20.42 16.90 -4.44
C GLY A 429 -20.76 17.33 -3.00
N GLN A 430 -20.14 16.70 -2.01
CA GLN A 430 -20.28 17.07 -0.59
C GLN A 430 -19.76 18.49 -0.32
N ALA A 431 -18.57 18.83 -0.81
CA ALA A 431 -18.00 20.17 -0.63
C ALA A 431 -18.86 21.24 -1.32
N ASN A 432 -19.30 21.00 -2.56
CA ASN A 432 -20.22 21.87 -3.28
C ASN A 432 -21.53 22.06 -2.49
N ALA A 433 -22.11 21.00 -1.92
CA ALA A 433 -23.34 21.08 -1.13
C ALA A 433 -23.15 21.95 0.13
N VAL A 434 -22.08 21.75 0.90
CA VAL A 434 -21.79 22.58 2.10
C VAL A 434 -21.63 24.06 1.73
N ILE A 435 -20.86 24.36 0.68
CA ILE A 435 -20.60 25.75 0.28
C ILE A 435 -21.85 26.41 -0.32
N GLN A 436 -22.65 25.68 -1.10
CA GLN A 436 -23.92 26.17 -1.64
C GLN A 436 -24.88 26.59 -0.51
N THR A 437 -25.03 25.77 0.55
CA THR A 437 -25.85 26.12 1.72
C THR A 437 -25.31 27.34 2.49
N LEU A 438 -23.99 27.58 2.49
CA LEU A 438 -23.40 28.79 3.06
C LEU A 438 -23.69 30.03 2.20
N ILE A 439 -23.58 29.92 0.87
CA ILE A 439 -23.88 31.00 -0.09
C ILE A 439 -25.36 31.40 -0.02
N GLU A 440 -26.28 30.43 -0.03
CA GLU A 440 -27.74 30.64 0.05
C GLU A 440 -28.22 31.29 1.36
N SER A 441 -27.31 31.48 2.33
CA SER A 441 -27.61 32.07 3.63
C SER A 441 -26.74 33.29 3.96
N ASP A 442 -26.24 33.98 2.92
CA ASP A 442 -25.44 35.21 3.03
C ASP A 442 -24.18 35.06 3.91
N PHE A 443 -23.55 33.87 3.93
CA PHE A 443 -22.26 33.72 4.61
C PHE A 443 -21.16 34.50 3.84
N PRO A 444 -20.38 35.38 4.50
CA PRO A 444 -19.49 36.30 3.81
C PRO A 444 -18.22 35.60 3.29
N LEU A 445 -18.25 35.07 2.07
CA LEU A 445 -17.10 34.40 1.43
C LEU A 445 -16.05 35.36 0.82
N ASN A 446 -16.11 36.65 1.14
CA ASN A 446 -15.36 37.72 0.50
C ASN A 446 -14.14 38.22 1.30
N THR A 447 -13.67 37.49 2.31
CA THR A 447 -12.55 37.92 3.17
C THR A 447 -11.55 36.80 3.43
N SER A 448 -10.30 37.17 3.75
CA SER A 448 -9.22 36.26 4.10
C SER A 448 -9.57 35.35 5.28
N SER A 449 -10.24 35.89 6.30
CA SER A 449 -10.59 35.14 7.50
C SER A 449 -11.71 34.14 7.26
N SER A 450 -12.71 34.48 6.43
CA SER A 450 -13.80 33.57 6.10
C SER A 450 -13.37 32.45 5.15
N LEU A 451 -12.55 32.75 4.12
CA LEU A 451 -11.94 31.71 3.28
C LEU A 451 -11.07 30.75 4.09
N LEU A 452 -10.26 31.27 5.03
CA LEU A 452 -9.46 30.42 5.92
C LEU A 452 -10.34 29.54 6.84
N SER A 453 -11.50 30.05 7.28
CA SER A 453 -12.43 29.30 8.13
C SER A 453 -13.11 28.10 7.44
N LEU A 454 -13.13 28.08 6.10
CA LEU A 454 -13.63 26.94 5.33
C LEU A 454 -12.72 25.71 5.39
N GLY A 455 -11.42 25.89 5.69
CA GLY A 455 -10.47 24.79 5.76
C GLY A 455 -10.49 23.92 4.51
N THR A 456 -10.70 22.61 4.66
CA THR A 456 -10.75 21.64 3.56
C THR A 456 -11.91 21.86 2.57
N LEU A 457 -12.94 22.63 2.96
CA LEU A 457 -14.12 22.91 2.12
C LEU A 457 -13.88 23.95 1.01
N VAL A 458 -12.72 24.62 1.00
CA VAL A 458 -12.36 25.62 -0.04
C VAL A 458 -12.54 25.08 -1.46
N LYS A 459 -12.33 23.77 -1.67
CA LYS A 459 -12.56 23.08 -2.95
C LYS A 459 -13.98 23.18 -3.51
N GLY A 460 -14.98 23.47 -2.68
CA GLY A 460 -16.39 23.64 -3.08
C GLY A 460 -16.77 25.09 -3.41
N VAL A 461 -15.85 26.05 -3.31
CA VAL A 461 -16.10 27.46 -3.63
C VAL A 461 -16.16 27.64 -5.14
N PRO A 462 -17.23 28.21 -5.72
CA PRO A 462 -17.31 28.49 -7.14
C PRO A 462 -16.23 29.47 -7.61
N ALA A 463 -15.70 29.27 -8.82
CA ALA A 463 -14.70 30.18 -9.40
C ALA A 463 -15.22 31.63 -9.55
N GLU A 464 -16.52 31.80 -9.85
CA GLU A 464 -17.17 33.12 -9.86
C GLU A 464 -17.09 33.82 -8.49
N THR A 465 -17.26 33.07 -7.39
CA THR A 465 -17.14 33.62 -6.04
C THR A 465 -15.72 34.16 -5.81
N ILE A 466 -14.67 33.40 -6.10
CA ILE A 466 -13.27 33.87 -5.98
C ILE A 466 -13.01 35.09 -6.89
N SER A 467 -13.55 35.09 -8.11
CA SER A 467 -13.43 36.21 -9.05
C SER A 467 -14.02 37.52 -8.49
N SER A 468 -15.06 37.44 -7.65
CA SER A 468 -15.71 38.60 -7.02
C SER A 468 -14.94 39.21 -5.83
N ILE A 469 -13.98 38.49 -5.24
CA ILE A 469 -13.26 38.92 -4.02
C ILE A 469 -12.26 40.03 -4.35
N GLU A 470 -12.01 40.96 -3.43
CA GLU A 470 -10.95 41.96 -3.59
C GLU A 470 -9.57 41.28 -3.64
N SER A 471 -8.75 41.60 -4.66
CA SER A 471 -7.46 40.93 -4.86
C SER A 471 -6.49 41.12 -3.68
N SER A 472 -6.62 42.20 -2.91
CA SER A 472 -5.89 42.44 -1.65
C SER A 472 -6.13 41.37 -0.59
N GLU A 473 -7.36 40.87 -0.45
CA GLU A 473 -7.69 39.78 0.48
C GLU A 473 -7.07 38.46 -0.01
N LEU A 474 -7.15 38.20 -1.33
CA LEU A 474 -6.56 36.99 -1.93
C LEU A 474 -5.02 36.96 -1.82
N LEU A 475 -4.36 38.13 -1.87
CA LEU A 475 -2.94 38.27 -1.60
C LEU A 475 -2.61 38.14 -0.10
N ALA A 476 -3.44 38.67 0.79
CA ALA A 476 -3.22 38.55 2.24
C ALA A 476 -3.31 37.09 2.71
N ILE A 477 -4.27 36.32 2.22
CA ILE A 477 -4.41 34.89 2.54
C ILE A 477 -3.35 34.02 1.85
N SER A 478 -2.70 34.49 0.78
CA SER A 478 -1.66 33.73 0.06
C SER A 478 -0.45 33.38 0.93
N GLN A 479 -0.23 34.15 2.00
CA GLN A 479 0.82 33.96 2.99
C GLN A 479 0.49 32.88 4.04
N ASN A 480 -0.72 32.29 4.02
CA ASN A 480 -1.14 31.28 4.99
C ASN A 480 -0.92 29.85 4.43
N PRO A 481 0.02 29.05 4.98
CA PRO A 481 0.35 27.74 4.42
C PRO A 481 -0.80 26.73 4.51
N THR A 482 -1.69 26.84 5.51
CA THR A 482 -2.88 25.99 5.62
C THR A 482 -3.86 26.27 4.49
N PHE A 483 -4.09 27.54 4.15
CA PHE A 483 -4.92 27.89 3.00
C PHE A 483 -4.32 27.39 1.67
N ILE A 484 -2.99 27.54 1.49
CA ILE A 484 -2.31 27.01 0.30
C ILE A 484 -2.47 25.48 0.18
N SER A 485 -2.33 24.73 1.28
CA SER A 485 -2.59 23.28 1.28
C SER A 485 -4.03 22.93 0.86
N ASN A 486 -5.01 23.73 1.28
CA ASN A 486 -6.42 23.48 0.99
C ASN A 486 -6.80 23.84 -0.47
N ILE A 487 -6.31 24.97 -1.00
CA ILE A 487 -6.62 25.38 -2.38
C ILE A 487 -5.91 24.51 -3.43
N LEU A 488 -4.75 23.93 -3.12
CA LEU A 488 -4.10 22.91 -3.97
C LEU A 488 -4.94 21.63 -4.13
N SER A 489 -5.87 21.37 -3.21
CA SER A 489 -6.83 20.26 -3.27
C SER A 489 -8.15 20.64 -3.98
N ALA A 490 -8.26 21.86 -4.50
CA ALA A 490 -9.42 22.35 -5.24
C ALA A 490 -9.28 22.11 -6.75
N PRO A 491 -10.40 22.15 -7.52
CA PRO A 491 -10.35 22.06 -8.98
C PRO A 491 -9.38 23.08 -9.60
N GLU A 492 -8.67 22.69 -10.66
CA GLU A 492 -7.63 23.50 -11.30
C GLU A 492 -8.15 24.89 -11.74
N ILE A 493 -9.40 24.98 -12.18
CA ILE A 493 -10.04 26.25 -12.54
C ILE A 493 -10.12 27.24 -11.37
N LEU A 494 -10.32 26.75 -10.13
CA LEU A 494 -10.35 27.59 -8.94
C LEU A 494 -8.94 28.14 -8.63
N GLN A 495 -7.93 27.29 -8.79
CA GLN A 495 -6.52 27.67 -8.63
C GLN A 495 -6.11 28.71 -9.68
N LEU A 496 -6.48 28.50 -10.95
CA LEU A 496 -6.24 29.44 -12.05
C LEU A 496 -6.90 30.80 -11.81
N VAL A 497 -8.18 30.83 -11.43
CA VAL A 497 -8.89 32.09 -11.15
C VAL A 497 -8.30 32.82 -9.94
N TYR A 498 -7.92 32.09 -8.88
CA TYR A 498 -7.21 32.65 -7.74
C TYR A 498 -5.88 33.30 -8.13
N VAL A 499 -5.04 32.61 -8.90
CA VAL A 499 -3.75 33.14 -9.37
C VAL A 499 -3.96 34.34 -10.29
N MET A 500 -4.90 34.29 -11.24
CA MET A 500 -5.21 35.42 -12.12
C MET A 500 -5.66 36.68 -11.34
N LYS A 501 -6.36 36.51 -10.22
CA LYS A 501 -6.73 37.61 -9.32
C LYS A 501 -5.55 38.21 -8.55
N ILE A 502 -4.56 37.41 -8.16
CA ILE A 502 -3.31 37.90 -7.55
C ILE A 502 -2.46 38.63 -8.60
N VAL A 503 -2.32 38.03 -9.78
CA VAL A 503 -1.57 38.57 -10.92
C VAL A 503 -2.11 39.95 -11.35
N SER A 504 -3.43 40.18 -11.25
CA SER A 504 -4.03 41.47 -11.62
C SER A 504 -3.71 42.65 -10.69
N ILE A 505 -3.02 42.41 -9.56
CA ILE A 505 -2.63 43.47 -8.61
C ILE A 505 -1.44 44.27 -9.13
N ASP A 506 -0.39 43.56 -9.57
CA ASP A 506 0.87 44.12 -10.04
C ASP A 506 1.54 43.08 -10.95
N GLU A 507 1.37 43.25 -12.27
CA GLU A 507 1.96 42.36 -13.28
C GLU A 507 3.50 42.31 -13.24
N THR A 508 4.15 43.28 -12.57
CA THR A 508 5.62 43.32 -12.40
C THR A 508 6.11 42.45 -11.23
N LYS A 509 5.24 42.07 -10.29
CA LYS A 509 5.58 41.32 -9.07
C LYS A 509 4.90 39.95 -8.97
N VAL A 510 4.62 39.34 -10.12
CA VAL A 510 3.95 38.03 -10.17
C VAL A 510 4.79 36.93 -9.51
N ILE A 511 6.12 37.05 -9.51
CA ILE A 511 7.02 36.08 -8.87
C ILE A 511 7.02 36.25 -7.34
N GLU A 512 6.93 37.47 -6.81
CA GLU A 512 6.83 37.68 -5.36
C GLU A 512 5.44 37.34 -4.81
N ASN A 513 4.38 37.71 -5.53
CA ASN A 513 3.00 37.67 -5.01
C ASN A 513 2.35 36.28 -5.08
N VAL A 514 2.70 35.45 -6.06
CA VAL A 514 2.06 34.14 -6.27
C VAL A 514 2.79 33.05 -5.45
N PRO A 515 2.08 32.24 -4.65
CA PRO A 515 2.66 31.16 -3.86
C PRO A 515 3.44 30.13 -4.70
N ASP A 516 4.49 29.55 -4.11
CA ASP A 516 5.46 28.69 -4.82
C ASP A 516 4.82 27.49 -5.53
N ALA A 517 3.85 26.83 -4.88
CA ALA A 517 3.14 25.69 -5.42
C ALA A 517 2.07 26.04 -6.48
N LEU A 518 1.68 27.32 -6.58
CA LEU A 518 0.68 27.82 -7.54
C LEU A 518 1.32 28.58 -8.71
N ALA A 519 2.66 28.63 -8.76
CA ALA A 519 3.40 29.30 -9.83
C ALA A 519 3.07 28.74 -11.22
N GLY A 520 2.72 27.45 -11.30
CA GLY A 520 2.30 26.77 -12.54
C GLY A 520 1.15 27.45 -13.30
N SER A 521 0.28 28.19 -12.62
CA SER A 521 -0.86 28.91 -13.25
C SER A 521 -0.54 30.35 -13.70
N ILE A 522 0.70 30.83 -13.54
CA ILE A 522 1.09 32.18 -14.00
C ILE A 522 1.17 32.23 -15.54
N PRO A 523 0.49 33.18 -16.21
CA PRO A 523 0.63 33.37 -17.65
C PRO A 523 2.07 33.59 -18.10
N ARG A 524 2.55 32.74 -19.02
CA ARG A 524 3.96 32.72 -19.48
C ARG A 524 4.46 34.05 -20.07
N VAL A 525 3.55 34.91 -20.54
CA VAL A 525 3.89 36.27 -21.04
C VAL A 525 4.31 37.24 -19.94
N LEU A 526 3.87 37.04 -18.69
CA LEU A 526 4.15 37.94 -17.57
C LEU A 526 5.51 37.66 -16.90
N LEU A 527 6.03 36.45 -17.08
CA LEU A 527 7.37 36.05 -16.65
C LEU A 527 8.50 36.77 -17.40
N ILE A 528 8.18 37.52 -18.46
CA ILE A 528 9.13 38.29 -19.28
C ILE A 528 9.44 39.66 -18.67
N SER A 529 8.46 40.26 -17.99
CA SER A 529 8.45 41.70 -17.65
C SER A 529 9.01 42.01 -16.26
N GLN A 530 10.02 41.26 -15.81
CA GLN A 530 10.55 41.36 -14.46
C GLN A 530 11.64 42.44 -14.36
N GLU A 531 11.55 43.33 -13.37
CA GLU A 531 12.54 44.42 -13.18
C GLU A 531 13.93 43.90 -12.76
N SER A 532 13.98 42.76 -12.07
CA SER A 532 15.21 42.07 -11.69
C SER A 532 15.00 40.55 -11.58
N VAL A 533 16.05 39.77 -11.77
CA VAL A 533 15.98 38.30 -11.71
C VAL A 533 16.50 37.81 -10.36
N ASN A 534 15.60 37.37 -9.50
CA ASN A 534 15.94 36.77 -8.21
C ASN A 534 16.03 35.23 -8.34
N VAL A 535 17.24 34.71 -8.55
CA VAL A 535 17.51 33.28 -8.76
C VAL A 535 17.03 32.44 -7.57
N THR A 536 17.25 32.90 -6.34
CA THR A 536 16.86 32.18 -5.12
C THR A 536 15.35 31.98 -5.02
N LEU A 537 14.57 33.02 -5.33
CA LEU A 537 13.10 32.96 -5.35
C LEU A 537 12.58 32.10 -6.51
N ILE A 538 13.19 32.22 -7.70
CA ILE A 538 12.79 31.42 -8.87
C ILE A 538 13.03 29.92 -8.62
N ASN A 539 14.11 29.55 -7.94
CA ASN A 539 14.42 28.15 -7.60
C ASN A 539 13.46 27.53 -6.57
N GLN A 540 12.65 28.31 -5.85
CA GLN A 540 11.67 27.80 -4.87
C GLN A 540 10.33 27.40 -5.51
N LYS A 541 10.04 27.87 -6.73
CA LYS A 541 8.73 27.79 -7.35
C LYS A 541 8.53 26.56 -8.24
N GLN A 542 7.31 26.06 -8.25
CA GLN A 542 6.86 24.94 -9.08
C GLN A 542 6.45 25.44 -10.46
N TRP A 543 7.41 25.51 -11.38
CA TRP A 543 7.19 25.94 -12.77
C TRP A 543 6.70 24.80 -13.67
N THR A 544 5.81 25.10 -14.61
CA THR A 544 5.62 24.24 -15.79
C THR A 544 6.82 24.34 -16.73
N GLN A 545 7.00 23.37 -17.62
CA GLN A 545 8.12 23.37 -18.56
C GLN A 545 8.06 24.59 -19.50
N GLU A 546 6.87 24.94 -19.96
CA GLU A 546 6.58 26.09 -20.84
C GLU A 546 6.88 27.44 -20.17
N GLN A 547 6.69 27.54 -18.85
CA GLN A 547 7.11 28.70 -18.05
C GLN A 547 8.63 28.73 -17.84
N ALA A 548 9.22 27.57 -17.50
CA ALA A 548 10.65 27.45 -17.28
C ALA A 548 11.46 27.87 -18.51
N VAL A 549 10.98 27.57 -19.73
CA VAL A 549 11.58 28.03 -20.99
C VAL A 549 11.71 29.56 -21.07
N MET A 550 10.75 30.32 -20.51
CA MET A 550 10.77 31.78 -20.49
C MET A 550 11.81 32.34 -19.51
N LEU A 551 11.96 31.71 -18.34
CA LEU A 551 12.86 32.15 -17.27
C LEU A 551 14.31 31.68 -17.46
N PHE A 552 14.50 30.48 -18.00
CA PHE A 552 15.78 29.77 -18.03
C PHE A 552 16.91 30.59 -18.65
N GLY A 553 16.68 31.25 -19.78
CA GLY A 553 17.73 32.01 -20.48
C GLY A 553 18.30 33.16 -19.63
N ALA A 554 17.43 33.86 -18.89
CA ALA A 554 17.85 34.95 -18.02
C ALA A 554 18.61 34.43 -16.80
N VAL A 555 18.07 33.41 -16.11
CA VAL A 555 18.71 32.82 -14.91
C VAL A 555 20.05 32.15 -15.26
N ALA A 556 20.10 31.38 -16.34
CA ALA A 556 21.33 30.69 -16.80
C ALA A 556 22.45 31.66 -17.18
N SER A 557 22.11 32.90 -17.56
CA SER A 557 23.09 33.96 -17.87
C SER A 557 23.66 34.65 -16.62
N LEU A 558 22.92 34.63 -15.50
CA LEU A 558 23.27 35.32 -14.25
C LEU A 558 23.83 34.40 -13.17
N THR A 559 23.46 33.11 -13.16
CA THR A 559 23.90 32.18 -12.12
C THR A 559 25.40 31.91 -12.21
N GLU A 560 26.13 32.02 -11.10
CA GLU A 560 27.55 31.63 -11.06
C GLU A 560 27.68 30.10 -10.96
N ASP A 561 26.96 29.47 -10.03
CA ASP A 561 26.87 28.02 -9.93
C ASP A 561 25.65 27.48 -10.69
N THR A 562 25.87 26.49 -11.56
CA THR A 562 24.79 25.78 -12.27
C THR A 562 24.18 24.66 -11.44
N GLU A 563 24.89 24.16 -10.44
CA GLU A 563 24.47 23.03 -9.61
C GLU A 563 23.34 23.40 -8.63
N GLU A 564 23.24 24.67 -8.24
CA GLU A 564 22.21 25.19 -7.32
C GLU A 564 20.81 25.30 -7.96
N LEU A 565 20.71 25.39 -9.29
CA LEU A 565 19.44 25.53 -10.01
C LEU A 565 18.47 24.37 -9.68
N SER A 566 17.17 24.67 -9.58
CA SER A 566 16.13 23.68 -9.32
C SER A 566 15.77 22.84 -10.54
N GLU A 567 15.26 21.63 -10.31
CA GLU A 567 14.80 20.72 -11.35
C GLU A 567 13.70 21.34 -12.24
N GLU A 568 12.78 22.09 -11.62
CA GLU A 568 11.66 22.78 -12.24
C GLU A 568 12.10 23.95 -13.15
N LEU A 569 13.28 24.52 -12.90
CA LEU A 569 13.89 25.50 -13.81
C LEU A 569 14.73 24.83 -14.90
N LEU A 570 15.49 23.79 -14.56
CA LEU A 570 16.40 23.09 -15.48
C LEU A 570 15.67 22.43 -16.67
N GLN A 571 14.41 22.01 -16.50
CA GLN A 571 13.53 21.56 -17.60
C GLN A 571 13.25 22.65 -18.66
N GLY A 572 13.56 23.92 -18.37
CA GLY A 572 13.45 25.05 -19.30
C GLY A 572 14.60 25.19 -20.32
N PHE A 573 15.59 24.28 -20.29
CA PHE A 573 16.73 24.31 -21.21
C PHE A 573 16.27 24.27 -22.68
N THR A 574 16.70 25.23 -23.52
CA THR A 574 16.45 25.16 -24.97
C THR A 574 17.66 25.60 -25.79
N CYS A 575 17.72 25.11 -27.02
CA CYS A 575 18.76 25.48 -27.99
C CYS A 575 18.74 26.96 -28.39
N THR A 576 17.58 27.63 -28.26
CA THR A 576 17.48 29.09 -28.42
C THR A 576 18.03 29.81 -27.19
N SER A 577 17.66 29.38 -25.98
CA SER A 577 18.05 30.05 -24.73
C SER A 577 19.56 29.95 -24.42
N VAL A 578 20.24 28.86 -24.82
CA VAL A 578 21.69 28.70 -24.57
C VAL A 578 22.60 29.25 -25.68
N ARG A 579 22.06 29.62 -26.85
CA ARG A 579 22.83 30.05 -28.04
C ARG A 579 23.75 31.25 -27.79
N THR A 580 23.41 32.11 -26.82
CA THR A 580 24.18 33.30 -26.45
C THR A 580 25.18 33.06 -25.30
N LEU A 581 25.16 31.89 -24.67
CA LEU A 581 26.04 31.54 -23.55
C LEU A 581 27.38 30.98 -24.08
N ALA A 582 28.44 31.15 -23.29
CA ALA A 582 29.73 30.52 -23.59
C ALA A 582 29.63 28.99 -23.46
N GLU A 583 30.16 28.25 -24.44
CA GLU A 583 30.08 26.79 -24.51
C GLU A 583 30.44 26.05 -23.19
N PRO A 584 31.48 26.42 -22.41
CA PRO A 584 31.77 25.77 -21.13
C PRO A 584 30.62 25.88 -20.11
N LYS A 585 29.90 27.01 -20.10
CA LYS A 585 28.72 27.23 -19.24
C LYS A 585 27.53 26.38 -19.69
N VAL A 586 27.36 26.21 -21.00
CA VAL A 586 26.34 25.28 -21.56
C VAL A 586 26.63 23.85 -21.11
N LYS A 587 27.89 23.40 -21.20
CA LYS A 587 28.30 22.06 -20.72
C LYS A 587 28.08 21.88 -19.22
N GLN A 588 28.31 22.90 -18.40
CA GLN A 588 27.97 22.89 -16.97
C GLN A 588 26.46 22.76 -16.73
N LEU A 589 25.62 23.51 -17.46
CA LEU A 589 24.16 23.41 -17.38
C LEU A 589 23.64 22.02 -17.78
N VAL A 590 24.22 21.40 -18.82
CA VAL A 590 23.88 20.00 -19.19
C VAL A 590 24.22 19.04 -18.04
N LYS A 591 25.40 19.18 -17.43
CA LYS A 591 25.80 18.35 -16.28
C LYS A 591 24.91 18.59 -15.07
N ALA A 592 24.45 19.82 -14.83
CA ALA A 592 23.53 20.14 -13.73
C ALA A 592 22.19 19.38 -13.83
N CYS A 593 21.71 19.08 -15.05
CA CYS A 593 20.49 18.29 -15.27
C CYS A 593 20.64 16.79 -14.92
N ARG A 594 21.83 16.29 -14.57
CA ARG A 594 22.05 14.88 -14.21
C ARG A 594 21.23 14.47 -12.99
N ARG A 595 20.85 13.19 -12.92
CA ARG A 595 20.16 12.63 -11.75
C ARG A 595 21.08 12.65 -10.53
N ARG A 596 20.58 13.13 -9.38
CA ARG A 596 21.34 13.18 -8.11
C ARG A 596 20.55 12.51 -6.98
N SER A 597 21.24 12.00 -5.96
CA SER A 597 20.60 11.46 -4.76
C SER A 597 19.85 12.57 -4.02
N GLY A 598 18.58 12.34 -3.65
CA GLY A 598 17.74 13.33 -2.96
C GLY A 598 17.13 14.42 -3.85
N ARG A 599 17.33 14.36 -5.17
CA ARG A 599 16.71 15.25 -6.17
C ARG A 599 15.81 14.48 -7.13
N GLN A 600 14.84 15.16 -7.72
CA GLN A 600 13.99 14.59 -8.75
C GLN A 600 14.75 14.45 -10.08
N LYS A 601 14.21 13.67 -11.01
CA LYS A 601 14.73 13.63 -12.38
C LYS A 601 14.21 14.85 -13.14
N VAL A 602 15.11 15.65 -13.69
CA VAL A 602 14.74 16.76 -14.60
C VAL A 602 14.02 16.17 -15.82
N GLN A 603 12.81 16.65 -16.09
CA GLN A 603 12.02 16.21 -17.24
C GLN A 603 12.48 16.96 -18.49
N LEU A 604 12.87 16.23 -19.53
CA LEU A 604 13.46 16.78 -20.75
C LEU A 604 12.77 16.18 -21.98
N LYS A 605 12.41 17.04 -22.95
CA LYS A 605 11.84 16.66 -24.25
C LYS A 605 12.93 16.23 -25.23
N GLU A 606 12.59 15.42 -26.25
CA GLU A 606 13.51 14.95 -27.31
C GLU A 606 14.35 16.08 -27.92
N SER A 607 13.72 17.20 -28.27
CA SER A 607 14.42 18.38 -28.85
C SER A 607 15.43 19.02 -27.89
N GLN A 608 15.19 18.96 -26.58
CA GLN A 608 16.13 19.45 -25.56
C GLN A 608 17.32 18.49 -25.45
N LEU A 609 17.07 17.18 -25.38
CA LEU A 609 18.10 16.15 -25.30
C LEU A 609 19.02 16.15 -26.52
N MET A 610 18.45 16.31 -27.73
CA MET A 610 19.22 16.47 -28.97
C MET A 610 20.07 17.73 -28.98
N CYS A 611 19.51 18.85 -28.49
CA CYS A 611 20.28 20.08 -28.33
C CYS A 611 21.46 19.88 -27.37
N MET A 612 21.22 19.29 -26.20
CA MET A 612 22.28 19.00 -25.22
C MET A 612 23.34 18.08 -25.83
N TYR A 613 22.94 16.99 -26.49
CA TYR A 613 23.85 16.09 -27.21
C TYR A 613 24.72 16.85 -28.23
N ASN A 614 24.16 17.78 -29.01
CA ASN A 614 24.90 18.56 -29.98
C ASN A 614 26.00 19.46 -29.37
N TYR A 615 25.92 19.81 -28.08
CA TYR A 615 27.02 20.47 -27.34
C TYR A 615 27.98 19.49 -26.64
N MET A 616 27.55 18.27 -26.30
CA MET A 616 28.36 17.28 -25.56
C MET A 616 29.10 16.26 -26.43
N LYS A 617 28.69 16.06 -27.69
CA LYS A 617 29.20 15.01 -28.59
C LYS A 617 30.72 15.03 -28.83
N ASP A 618 31.35 16.19 -28.72
CA ASP A 618 32.79 16.39 -28.94
C ASP A 618 33.59 16.43 -27.62
N GLU A 619 32.95 16.15 -26.47
CA GLU A 619 33.63 16.08 -25.17
C GLU A 619 34.31 14.70 -24.98
N THR A 620 35.61 14.70 -24.68
CA THR A 620 36.42 13.47 -24.57
C THR A 620 36.15 12.71 -23.27
N SER A 621 35.56 11.51 -23.39
CA SER A 621 35.26 10.56 -22.30
C SER A 621 34.61 11.19 -21.05
N PRO A 622 33.38 11.73 -21.16
CA PRO A 622 32.59 12.06 -19.98
C PRO A 622 32.30 10.79 -19.17
N SER A 623 32.32 10.91 -17.83
CA SER A 623 31.67 9.88 -17.01
C SER A 623 30.19 9.88 -17.35
N PHE A 624 29.63 8.73 -17.74
CA PHE A 624 28.22 8.65 -18.16
C PHE A 624 27.23 9.02 -17.04
N THR A 625 27.68 9.01 -15.77
CA THR A 625 26.92 9.47 -14.60
C THR A 625 26.87 10.99 -14.44
N ASP A 626 27.76 11.73 -15.10
CA ASP A 626 27.84 13.19 -15.01
C ASP A 626 26.83 13.87 -15.96
N LEU A 627 26.12 13.07 -16.75
CA LEU A 627 25.14 13.49 -17.74
C LEU A 627 23.74 13.01 -17.36
N PRO A 628 22.67 13.71 -17.78
CA PRO A 628 21.33 13.14 -17.85
C PRO A 628 21.34 11.86 -18.69
N SER A 629 20.84 10.76 -18.12
CA SER A 629 20.86 9.43 -18.74
C SER A 629 20.15 9.40 -20.11
N ASP A 630 19.13 10.23 -20.30
CA ASP A 630 18.34 10.28 -21.53
C ASP A 630 19.13 10.86 -22.72
N ILE A 631 20.17 11.68 -22.49
CA ILE A 631 21.05 12.17 -23.58
C ILE A 631 21.85 11.01 -24.15
N LEU A 632 22.19 10.00 -23.34
CA LEU A 632 22.96 8.84 -23.77
C LEU A 632 22.21 8.03 -24.85
N LEU A 633 20.89 8.15 -24.95
CA LEU A 633 20.08 7.60 -26.06
C LEU A 633 20.42 8.23 -27.43
N TYR A 634 21.18 9.32 -27.46
CA TYR A 634 21.60 10.04 -28.67
C TYR A 634 23.09 9.90 -28.99
N TYR A 635 23.88 9.27 -28.11
CA TYR A 635 25.30 9.02 -28.34
C TYR A 635 25.56 8.02 -29.48
N ASN A 636 26.61 8.24 -30.26
CA ASN A 636 27.11 7.22 -31.18
C ASN A 636 27.88 6.15 -30.39
N TYR A 637 27.29 4.96 -30.27
CA TYR A 637 27.91 3.83 -29.56
C TYR A 637 29.25 3.39 -30.17
N GLU A 638 29.51 3.65 -31.46
CA GLU A 638 30.81 3.34 -32.10
C GLU A 638 31.99 4.13 -31.49
N GLN A 639 31.70 5.25 -30.81
CA GLN A 639 32.68 6.07 -30.09
C GLN A 639 32.91 5.60 -28.64
N VAL A 640 32.12 4.66 -28.13
CA VAL A 640 32.26 4.13 -26.77
C VAL A 640 33.38 3.09 -26.74
N GLU A 641 34.43 3.36 -25.97
CA GLU A 641 35.52 2.39 -25.76
C GLU A 641 34.99 1.06 -25.20
N LYS A 642 35.50 -0.06 -25.74
CA LYS A 642 35.05 -1.41 -25.35
C LYS A 642 35.16 -1.69 -23.85
N ALA A 643 36.16 -1.11 -23.17
CA ALA A 643 36.33 -1.23 -21.72
C ALA A 643 35.19 -0.57 -20.91
N ASN A 644 34.57 0.48 -21.48
CA ASN A 644 33.57 1.31 -20.81
C ASN A 644 32.13 0.94 -21.21
N CYS A 645 31.92 -0.04 -22.11
CA CYS A 645 30.59 -0.34 -22.63
C CYS A 645 29.59 -0.79 -21.56
N ARG A 646 30.03 -1.55 -20.54
CA ARG A 646 29.16 -1.97 -19.42
C ARG A 646 28.72 -0.77 -18.57
N SER A 647 29.62 0.20 -18.36
CA SER A 647 29.31 1.46 -17.67
C SER A 647 28.33 2.33 -18.48
N TYR A 648 28.51 2.37 -19.81
CA TYR A 648 27.56 3.04 -20.72
C TYR A 648 26.17 2.42 -20.62
N PHE A 649 26.05 1.10 -20.78
CA PHE A 649 24.74 0.44 -20.69
C PHE A 649 24.11 0.51 -19.30
N SER A 650 24.90 0.47 -18.23
CA SER A 650 24.40 0.69 -16.86
C SER A 650 23.84 2.10 -16.65
N ALA A 651 24.36 3.13 -17.33
CA ALA A 651 23.84 4.49 -17.25
C ALA A 651 22.62 4.70 -18.18
N VAL A 652 22.70 4.18 -19.41
CA VAL A 652 21.59 4.11 -20.39
C VAL A 652 20.39 3.34 -19.82
N GLY A 653 20.62 2.29 -19.04
CA GLY A 653 19.59 1.54 -18.32
C GLY A 653 18.87 2.32 -17.22
N THR A 654 19.27 3.57 -16.94
CA THR A 654 18.50 4.49 -16.07
C THR A 654 17.76 5.58 -16.84
N ALA A 655 17.84 5.57 -18.17
CA ALA A 655 17.14 6.52 -19.04
C ALA A 655 15.63 6.23 -19.09
N ASP A 656 14.86 7.23 -19.47
CA ASP A 656 13.46 7.08 -19.86
C ASP A 656 13.36 6.90 -21.38
N TYR A 657 12.82 5.77 -21.81
CA TYR A 657 12.67 5.42 -23.22
C TYR A 657 11.41 5.98 -23.86
N SER A 658 10.47 6.54 -23.07
CA SER A 658 9.25 7.19 -23.57
C SER A 658 9.54 8.52 -24.28
N VAL A 659 10.69 9.14 -24.00
CA VAL A 659 11.12 10.40 -24.64
C VAL A 659 11.48 10.25 -26.12
N LEU A 660 11.78 9.03 -26.58
CA LEU A 660 12.19 8.77 -27.96
C LEU A 660 10.97 8.78 -28.89
N SER A 661 10.99 9.60 -29.95
CA SER A 661 9.95 9.50 -30.96
C SER A 661 10.06 8.18 -31.75
N SER A 662 8.91 7.64 -32.13
CA SER A 662 8.77 6.39 -32.89
C SER A 662 9.48 6.39 -34.25
N VAL A 663 9.87 7.57 -34.75
CA VAL A 663 10.58 7.76 -36.02
C VAL A 663 12.02 7.21 -35.98
N LEU A 664 12.65 7.15 -34.81
CA LEU A 664 14.09 6.90 -34.70
C LEU A 664 14.53 5.43 -34.64
N ASP A 665 13.63 4.48 -34.34
CA ASP A 665 13.88 3.02 -34.13
C ASP A 665 15.16 2.69 -33.31
N LYS A 666 15.51 3.58 -32.38
CA LYS A 666 16.76 3.52 -31.60
C LYS A 666 16.78 2.38 -30.60
N GLN A 667 15.63 1.97 -30.10
CA GLN A 667 15.47 0.96 -29.05
C GLN A 667 16.10 -0.38 -29.47
N LYS A 668 15.78 -0.85 -30.68
CA LYS A 668 16.39 -2.07 -31.26
C LYS A 668 17.90 -1.92 -31.45
N THR A 669 18.36 -0.77 -31.94
CA THR A 669 19.78 -0.50 -32.17
C THR A 669 20.57 -0.49 -30.85
N LEU A 670 20.03 0.14 -29.80
CA LEU A 670 20.60 0.15 -28.46
C LEU A 670 20.65 -1.26 -27.86
N PHE A 671 19.59 -2.06 -28.01
CA PHE A 671 19.60 -3.44 -27.51
C PHE A 671 20.60 -4.34 -28.26
N ASN A 672 20.67 -4.27 -29.59
CA ASN A 672 21.67 -4.99 -30.39
C ASN A 672 23.11 -4.64 -29.94
N ASN A 673 23.37 -3.36 -29.65
CA ASN A 673 24.65 -2.89 -29.12
C ASN A 673 24.91 -3.41 -27.70
N ALA A 674 23.89 -3.50 -26.85
CA ALA A 674 23.97 -4.08 -25.51
C ALA A 674 24.29 -5.58 -25.57
N GLN A 675 23.69 -6.33 -26.51
CA GLN A 675 24.01 -7.75 -26.72
C GLN A 675 25.48 -7.96 -27.05
N ASN A 676 26.04 -7.12 -27.93
CA ASN A 676 27.46 -7.14 -28.30
C ASN A 676 28.38 -6.74 -27.13
N CYS A 677 27.98 -5.80 -26.28
CA CYS A 677 28.74 -5.41 -25.09
C CYS A 677 28.76 -6.49 -24.00
N LEU A 678 27.59 -7.04 -23.68
CA LEU A 678 27.38 -7.92 -22.52
C LEU A 678 27.56 -9.40 -22.86
N GLY A 679 27.84 -9.75 -24.12
CA GLY A 679 28.03 -11.14 -24.56
C GLY A 679 26.74 -11.95 -24.56
N ILE A 680 25.58 -11.32 -24.79
CA ILE A 680 24.27 -11.97 -24.75
C ILE A 680 24.09 -12.86 -25.99
N SER A 681 24.37 -14.15 -25.84
CA SER A 681 24.12 -15.16 -26.86
C SER A 681 22.73 -15.80 -26.70
N GLY A 682 21.88 -15.67 -27.72
CA GLY A 682 20.53 -16.24 -27.72
C GLY A 682 19.49 -15.35 -27.03
N GLN A 683 18.35 -15.93 -26.67
CA GLN A 683 17.14 -15.21 -26.22
C GLN A 683 16.95 -15.21 -24.69
N ARG A 684 18.02 -15.39 -23.91
CA ARG A 684 17.98 -15.46 -22.44
C ARG A 684 18.86 -14.39 -21.80
N LEU A 685 18.31 -13.63 -20.87
CA LEU A 685 19.07 -12.70 -20.03
C LEU A 685 19.34 -13.34 -18.66
N SER A 686 20.58 -13.23 -18.19
CA SER A 686 20.94 -13.56 -16.81
C SER A 686 20.51 -12.42 -15.87
N LYS A 687 20.50 -12.67 -14.57
CA LYS A 687 20.29 -11.60 -13.58
C LYS A 687 21.24 -10.41 -13.75
N ASP A 688 22.53 -10.65 -14.04
CA ASP A 688 23.51 -9.57 -14.31
C ASP A 688 23.14 -8.76 -15.56
N HIS A 689 22.67 -9.42 -16.63
CA HIS A 689 22.22 -8.73 -17.84
C HIS A 689 21.00 -7.84 -17.54
N VAL A 690 20.03 -8.33 -16.76
CA VAL A 690 18.84 -7.56 -16.36
C VAL A 690 19.25 -6.34 -15.52
N GLU A 691 20.16 -6.52 -14.56
CA GLU A 691 20.65 -5.42 -13.70
C GLU A 691 21.38 -4.32 -14.49
N VAL A 692 22.16 -4.68 -15.52
CA VAL A 692 22.84 -3.70 -16.39
C VAL A 692 21.89 -3.05 -17.40
N LEU A 693 20.93 -3.81 -17.96
CA LEU A 693 19.97 -3.28 -18.94
C LEU A 693 18.96 -2.30 -18.31
N GLY A 694 18.55 -2.54 -17.05
CA GLY A 694 17.62 -1.66 -16.33
C GLY A 694 16.35 -1.35 -17.15
N ASN A 695 16.01 -0.07 -17.29
CA ASN A 695 14.85 0.40 -18.07
C ASN A 695 14.88 -0.01 -19.56
N LEU A 696 16.03 -0.40 -20.13
CA LEU A 696 16.06 -0.98 -21.48
C LEU A 696 15.26 -2.30 -21.55
N THR A 697 14.98 -2.96 -20.41
CA THR A 697 14.08 -4.12 -20.38
C THR A 697 12.65 -3.78 -20.85
N CYS A 698 12.22 -2.52 -20.71
CA CYS A 698 10.90 -2.07 -21.14
C CYS A 698 10.70 -2.11 -22.66
N THR A 699 11.78 -2.12 -23.45
CA THR A 699 11.74 -2.13 -24.92
C THR A 699 12.10 -3.50 -25.52
N LEU A 700 12.11 -4.56 -24.70
CA LEU A 700 12.48 -5.90 -25.16
C LEU A 700 11.32 -6.61 -25.85
N ASP A 701 11.65 -7.40 -26.87
CA ASP A 701 10.69 -8.33 -27.47
C ASP A 701 10.22 -9.36 -26.42
N PRO A 702 8.94 -9.79 -26.46
CA PRO A 702 8.33 -10.72 -25.50
C PRO A 702 9.14 -12.00 -25.27
N VAL A 703 9.83 -12.48 -26.30
CA VAL A 703 10.64 -13.71 -26.26
C VAL A 703 11.82 -13.59 -25.28
N TYR A 704 12.44 -12.41 -25.16
CA TYR A 704 13.47 -12.19 -24.14
C TYR A 704 12.85 -12.15 -22.75
N ILE A 705 11.66 -11.55 -22.58
CA ILE A 705 10.98 -11.48 -21.29
C ILE A 705 10.68 -12.88 -20.76
N GLN A 706 10.03 -13.72 -21.57
CA GLN A 706 9.58 -15.06 -21.15
C GLN A 706 10.74 -16.02 -20.79
N ASN A 707 11.90 -15.87 -21.43
CA ASN A 707 13.02 -16.83 -21.32
C ASN A 707 14.15 -16.37 -20.38
N SER A 708 14.05 -15.19 -19.78
CA SER A 708 15.08 -14.60 -18.92
C SER A 708 14.95 -14.99 -17.44
N ASP A 709 15.95 -14.59 -16.65
CA ASP A 709 15.91 -14.69 -15.19
C ASP A 709 14.66 -13.98 -14.61
N PRO A 710 13.92 -14.58 -13.66
CA PRO A 710 12.75 -13.99 -13.02
C PRO A 710 12.95 -12.59 -12.42
N ALA A 711 14.19 -12.17 -12.14
CA ALA A 711 14.51 -10.80 -11.73
C ALA A 711 14.03 -9.73 -12.74
N ILE A 712 13.81 -10.09 -14.01
CA ILE A 712 13.30 -9.15 -15.02
C ILE A 712 11.94 -8.55 -14.66
N ILE A 713 11.10 -9.26 -13.90
CA ILE A 713 9.81 -8.75 -13.40
C ILE A 713 10.00 -7.48 -12.57
N GLU A 714 11.05 -7.40 -11.74
CA GLU A 714 11.32 -6.23 -10.89
C GLU A 714 11.87 -5.03 -11.68
N SER A 715 12.38 -5.26 -12.89
CA SER A 715 12.71 -4.20 -13.84
C SER A 715 11.43 -3.73 -14.57
N LEU A 716 10.60 -4.67 -15.02
CA LEU A 716 9.39 -4.38 -15.81
C LEU A 716 8.31 -3.62 -15.03
N LYS A 717 8.24 -3.75 -13.70
CA LYS A 717 7.38 -2.89 -12.83
C LYS A 717 7.67 -1.39 -12.96
N LYS A 718 8.89 -1.02 -13.34
CA LYS A 718 9.34 0.38 -13.44
C LYS A 718 9.05 0.99 -14.81
N CYS A 719 8.56 0.20 -15.76
CA CYS A 719 8.18 0.67 -17.08
C CYS A 719 6.94 1.57 -17.00
N HIS A 720 6.95 2.65 -17.79
CA HIS A 720 5.80 3.55 -17.90
C HIS A 720 4.59 2.83 -18.50
N ASP A 721 4.82 2.02 -19.54
CA ASP A 721 3.81 1.16 -20.16
C ASP A 721 4.46 -0.13 -20.71
N LEU A 722 3.63 -1.12 -21.06
CA LEU A 722 4.04 -2.40 -21.62
C LEU A 722 3.03 -2.86 -22.69
N SER A 723 3.51 -3.43 -23.79
CA SER A 723 2.62 -3.93 -24.86
C SER A 723 1.87 -5.19 -24.44
N ASP A 724 0.73 -5.48 -25.08
CA ASP A 724 -0.07 -6.68 -24.78
C ASP A 724 0.72 -7.99 -24.96
N ASP A 725 1.68 -8.03 -25.90
CA ASP A 725 2.56 -9.19 -26.07
C ASP A 725 3.61 -9.28 -24.94
N GLN A 726 4.18 -8.15 -24.49
CA GLN A 726 5.09 -8.12 -23.35
C GLN A 726 4.37 -8.53 -22.06
N ILE A 727 3.15 -8.06 -21.86
CA ILE A 727 2.27 -8.44 -20.75
C ILE A 727 1.94 -9.94 -20.80
N SER A 728 1.67 -10.49 -21.97
CA SER A 728 1.46 -11.94 -22.14
C SER A 728 2.70 -12.77 -21.76
N ALA A 729 3.91 -12.28 -22.07
CA ALA A 729 5.16 -12.89 -21.62
C ALA A 729 5.39 -12.76 -20.11
N VAL A 730 5.09 -11.59 -19.52
CA VAL A 730 5.11 -11.36 -18.06
C VAL A 730 4.15 -12.30 -17.33
N GLN A 731 2.90 -12.42 -17.79
CA GLN A 731 1.91 -13.34 -17.23
C GLN A 731 2.39 -14.80 -17.32
N SER A 732 2.95 -15.19 -18.46
CA SER A 732 3.50 -16.54 -18.66
C SER A 732 4.66 -16.85 -17.69
N LEU A 733 5.57 -15.91 -17.49
CA LEU A 733 6.68 -16.05 -16.56
C LEU A 733 6.19 -16.08 -15.10
N LEU A 734 5.28 -15.20 -14.71
CA LEU A 734 4.68 -15.19 -13.37
C LEU A 734 3.93 -16.49 -13.03
N LEU A 735 3.11 -16.98 -13.96
CA LEU A 735 2.28 -18.18 -13.77
C LEU A 735 3.06 -19.50 -13.86
N SER A 736 4.32 -19.49 -14.29
CA SER A 736 5.21 -20.66 -14.27
C SER A 736 5.41 -21.23 -12.85
N GLY A 737 5.34 -20.37 -11.83
CA GLY A 737 5.70 -20.70 -10.45
C GLY A 737 7.20 -20.70 -10.14
N GLU A 738 8.07 -20.36 -11.10
CA GLU A 738 9.54 -20.29 -10.94
C GLU A 738 10.04 -18.93 -10.42
N THR A 739 9.13 -17.97 -10.20
CA THR A 739 9.47 -16.61 -9.73
C THR A 739 9.49 -16.49 -8.20
N VAL A 740 9.96 -15.35 -7.68
CA VAL A 740 9.94 -14.99 -6.24
C VAL A 740 8.53 -14.83 -5.64
N TYR A 741 7.49 -15.03 -6.45
CA TYR A 741 6.08 -15.06 -6.05
C TYR A 741 5.57 -16.49 -5.85
N GLY A 742 6.29 -17.51 -6.33
CA GLY A 742 5.85 -18.91 -6.28
C GLY A 742 4.59 -19.17 -7.10
N LYS A 743 3.86 -20.25 -6.79
CA LYS A 743 2.70 -20.72 -7.55
C LYS A 743 1.42 -19.93 -7.20
N SER A 744 0.69 -19.52 -8.23
CA SER A 744 -0.56 -18.72 -8.10
C SER A 744 -1.64 -19.36 -7.23
N SER A 745 -1.66 -20.69 -7.08
CA SER A 745 -2.58 -21.40 -6.19
C SER A 745 -2.41 -21.06 -4.69
N GLY A 746 -1.27 -20.48 -4.30
CA GLY A 746 -1.00 -20.03 -2.92
C GLY A 746 -0.98 -18.51 -2.77
N TRP A 747 -1.35 -17.75 -3.80
CA TRP A 747 -1.30 -16.29 -3.77
C TRP A 747 -2.51 -15.69 -3.06
N ASP A 748 -2.25 -14.64 -2.30
CA ASP A 748 -3.21 -13.88 -1.52
C ASP A 748 -3.16 -12.39 -1.87
N GLN A 749 -3.85 -11.56 -1.10
CA GLN A 749 -3.79 -10.09 -1.23
C GLN A 749 -2.34 -9.56 -1.17
N GLN A 750 -1.54 -9.99 -0.19
CA GLN A 750 -0.17 -9.47 -0.01
C GLN A 750 0.72 -9.83 -1.21
N THR A 751 0.52 -11.01 -1.78
CA THR A 751 1.25 -11.46 -2.98
C THR A 751 0.89 -10.62 -4.20
N LEU A 752 -0.39 -10.27 -4.36
CA LEU A 752 -0.86 -9.38 -5.44
C LEU A 752 -0.38 -7.93 -5.26
N GLU A 753 -0.35 -7.40 -4.03
CA GLU A 753 0.19 -6.05 -3.73
C GLU A 753 1.67 -5.94 -4.08
N ARG A 754 2.45 -7.01 -3.84
CA ARG A 754 3.87 -7.06 -4.25
C ARG A 754 4.10 -7.02 -5.76
N LEU A 755 3.06 -7.15 -6.61
CA LEU A 755 3.18 -7.01 -8.06
C LEU A 755 3.12 -5.55 -8.55
N ASP A 756 2.85 -4.59 -7.65
CA ASP A 756 2.78 -3.15 -7.95
C ASP A 756 1.73 -2.85 -9.04
N THR A 757 2.05 -2.08 -10.08
CA THR A 757 1.15 -1.71 -11.17
C THR A 757 0.83 -2.84 -12.15
N LEU A 758 1.61 -3.93 -12.21
CA LEU A 758 1.47 -4.96 -13.25
C LEU A 758 0.04 -5.55 -13.38
N PRO A 759 -0.72 -5.80 -12.30
CA PRO A 759 -2.09 -6.31 -12.39
C PRO A 759 -3.08 -5.42 -13.14
N LEU A 760 -2.79 -4.11 -13.32
CA LEU A 760 -3.58 -3.20 -14.16
C LEU A 760 -3.74 -3.72 -15.59
N TYR A 761 -2.71 -4.37 -16.11
CA TYR A 761 -2.61 -4.77 -17.51
C TYR A 761 -3.08 -6.21 -17.79
N PHE A 762 -3.19 -7.04 -16.76
CA PHE A 762 -3.39 -8.50 -16.92
C PHE A 762 -4.77 -8.89 -17.45
N THR A 763 -4.79 -9.97 -18.24
CA THR A 763 -5.97 -10.53 -18.89
C THR A 763 -6.89 -11.32 -17.94
N ASP A 764 -8.08 -11.67 -18.43
CA ASP A 764 -9.04 -12.53 -17.75
C ASP A 764 -8.46 -13.92 -17.40
N ASP A 765 -7.51 -14.46 -18.17
CA ASP A 765 -6.81 -15.70 -17.82
C ASP A 765 -6.08 -15.59 -16.47
N PHE A 766 -5.39 -14.47 -16.20
CA PHE A 766 -4.78 -14.22 -14.89
C PHE A 766 -5.84 -14.11 -13.80
N TRP A 767 -6.86 -13.25 -14.02
CA TRP A 767 -7.89 -13.02 -13.02
C TRP A 767 -8.71 -14.27 -12.70
N SER A 768 -8.91 -15.19 -13.66
CA SER A 768 -9.61 -16.47 -13.44
C SER A 768 -8.96 -17.39 -12.40
N ARG A 769 -7.68 -17.16 -12.04
CA ARG A 769 -6.96 -17.95 -11.04
C ARG A 769 -7.35 -17.63 -9.59
N PHE A 770 -8.05 -16.52 -9.35
CA PHE A 770 -8.36 -16.02 -8.01
C PHE A 770 -9.86 -16.08 -7.71
N SER A 771 -10.21 -16.43 -6.47
CA SER A 771 -11.60 -16.43 -6.02
C SER A 771 -12.13 -15.00 -5.85
N ALA A 772 -13.45 -14.81 -5.94
CA ALA A 772 -14.08 -13.50 -5.77
C ALA A 772 -13.73 -12.79 -4.43
N PRO A 773 -13.61 -13.48 -3.28
CA PRO A 773 -13.14 -12.85 -2.04
C PRO A 773 -11.70 -12.30 -2.14
N VAL A 774 -10.77 -13.02 -2.78
CA VAL A 774 -9.38 -12.56 -2.97
C VAL A 774 -9.35 -11.34 -3.91
N LYS A 775 -10.07 -11.39 -5.03
CA LYS A 775 -10.24 -10.26 -5.97
C LYS A 775 -10.77 -9.02 -5.23
N ARG A 776 -11.87 -9.14 -4.49
CA ARG A 776 -12.49 -8.03 -3.76
C ARG A 776 -11.52 -7.43 -2.72
N LYS A 777 -10.87 -8.28 -1.92
CA LYS A 777 -9.94 -7.84 -0.86
C LYS A 777 -8.74 -7.08 -1.45
N TYR A 778 -8.21 -7.52 -2.59
CA TYR A 778 -7.16 -6.81 -3.32
C TYR A 778 -7.64 -5.48 -3.93
N MET A 779 -8.82 -5.47 -4.58
CA MET A 779 -9.35 -4.25 -5.20
C MET A 779 -9.64 -3.12 -4.20
N LYS A 780 -9.92 -3.44 -2.93
CA LYS A 780 -10.03 -2.41 -1.87
C LYS A 780 -8.76 -1.58 -1.67
N VAL A 781 -7.58 -2.14 -1.96
CA VAL A 781 -6.28 -1.43 -1.86
C VAL A 781 -5.81 -0.95 -3.23
N PHE A 782 -6.00 -1.77 -4.27
CA PHE A 782 -5.50 -1.48 -5.61
C PHE A 782 -6.24 -0.34 -6.30
N MET A 783 -7.56 -0.23 -6.16
CA MET A 783 -8.32 0.86 -6.81
C MET A 783 -7.99 2.25 -6.26
N PRO A 784 -7.90 2.48 -4.94
CA PRO A 784 -7.37 3.74 -4.40
C PRO A 784 -5.95 4.06 -4.91
N PHE A 785 -5.04 3.09 -4.88
CA PHE A 785 -3.67 3.25 -5.38
C PHE A 785 -3.61 3.70 -6.85
N LEU A 786 -4.45 3.11 -7.72
CA LEU A 786 -4.54 3.51 -9.12
C LEU A 786 -5.16 4.90 -9.30
N ARG A 787 -6.16 5.27 -8.49
CA ARG A 787 -6.79 6.60 -8.50
C ARG A 787 -5.80 7.69 -8.06
N THR A 788 -5.05 7.49 -6.98
CA THR A 788 -4.00 8.44 -6.51
C THR A 788 -2.88 8.66 -7.53
N ARG A 789 -2.67 7.73 -8.47
CA ARG A 789 -1.69 7.86 -9.57
C ARG A 789 -2.28 8.45 -10.86
N ASN A 790 -3.52 8.95 -10.83
CA ASN A 790 -4.27 9.43 -12.01
C ASN A 790 -4.21 8.46 -13.20
N THR A 791 -4.43 7.16 -12.92
CA THR A 791 -4.35 6.11 -13.94
C THR A 791 -5.34 6.36 -15.08
N GLU A 792 -4.85 6.31 -16.32
CA GLU A 792 -5.64 6.52 -17.53
C GLU A 792 -6.94 5.69 -17.58
N LYS A 793 -8.06 6.36 -17.87
CA LYS A 793 -9.40 5.73 -17.92
C LYS A 793 -9.49 4.48 -18.83
N PRO A 794 -8.86 4.42 -20.02
CA PRO A 794 -8.82 3.18 -20.81
C PRO A 794 -8.18 1.98 -20.09
N LYS A 795 -7.14 2.20 -19.28
CA LYS A 795 -6.46 1.13 -18.52
C LYS A 795 -7.35 0.63 -17.38
N LEU A 796 -8.02 1.53 -16.66
CA LEU A 796 -9.02 1.16 -15.64
C LEU A 796 -10.20 0.37 -16.22
N LYS A 797 -10.72 0.77 -17.39
CA LYS A 797 -11.77 0.04 -18.12
C LYS A 797 -11.32 -1.38 -18.51
N LYS A 798 -10.08 -1.54 -18.99
CA LYS A 798 -9.49 -2.85 -19.33
C LYS A 798 -9.37 -3.75 -18.09
N LEU A 799 -8.88 -3.21 -16.98
CA LEU A 799 -8.79 -3.91 -15.69
C LEU A 799 -10.18 -4.38 -15.20
N PHE A 800 -11.17 -3.50 -15.17
CA PHE A 800 -12.53 -3.83 -14.72
C PHE A 800 -13.11 -4.99 -15.53
N LYS A 801 -13.06 -4.89 -16.86
CA LYS A 801 -13.54 -5.91 -17.79
C LYS A 801 -12.82 -7.24 -17.61
N ASN A 802 -11.49 -7.25 -17.51
CA ASN A 802 -10.71 -8.48 -17.36
C ASN A 802 -10.96 -9.16 -16.01
N CYS A 803 -11.10 -8.39 -14.92
CA CYS A 803 -11.36 -8.93 -13.59
C CYS A 803 -12.78 -9.50 -13.44
N ASN A 804 -13.79 -8.87 -14.07
CA ASN A 804 -15.20 -9.28 -14.01
C ASN A 804 -15.62 -10.27 -15.10
N ALA A 805 -14.77 -10.59 -16.08
CA ALA A 805 -15.10 -11.45 -17.22
C ALA A 805 -15.75 -12.81 -16.83
N GLU A 806 -15.31 -13.43 -15.74
CA GLU A 806 -15.88 -14.67 -15.20
C GLU A 806 -17.34 -14.50 -14.72
N LEU A 807 -17.66 -13.35 -14.11
CA LEU A 807 -19.00 -13.00 -13.63
C LEU A 807 -19.93 -12.71 -14.82
N ASP A 808 -19.45 -11.97 -15.82
CA ASP A 808 -20.20 -11.67 -17.05
C ASP A 808 -20.44 -12.93 -17.90
N ALA A 809 -19.51 -13.87 -17.91
CA ALA A 809 -19.70 -15.17 -18.56
C ALA A 809 -20.82 -15.98 -17.89
N ARG A 810 -20.89 -15.97 -16.55
CA ARG A 810 -21.96 -16.64 -15.79
C ARG A 810 -23.33 -15.98 -15.99
N SER A 811 -23.40 -14.64 -16.00
CA SER A 811 -24.69 -13.93 -16.11
C SER A 811 -25.40 -14.16 -17.45
N ARG A 812 -24.64 -14.37 -18.55
CA ARG A 812 -25.21 -14.73 -19.87
C ARG A 812 -26.03 -16.03 -19.86
N ILE A 813 -25.84 -16.88 -18.85
CA ILE A 813 -26.56 -18.15 -18.66
C ILE A 813 -27.88 -17.94 -17.88
N GLY A 814 -27.97 -16.90 -17.03
CA GLY A 814 -29.11 -16.63 -16.15
C GLY A 814 -29.74 -15.25 -16.36
N ARG A 815 -30.92 -15.21 -17.00
CA ARG A 815 -31.63 -13.96 -17.32
C ARG A 815 -32.62 -13.53 -16.22
N SER A 816 -32.12 -13.15 -15.04
CA SER A 816 -32.93 -12.43 -14.05
C SER A 816 -32.88 -10.92 -14.31
N ALA A 817 -34.03 -10.27 -14.29
CA ALA A 817 -34.13 -8.80 -14.27
C ALA A 817 -34.19 -8.23 -12.85
N ASP A 818 -34.38 -9.09 -11.84
CA ASP A 818 -34.47 -8.68 -10.44
C ASP A 818 -33.07 -8.47 -9.83
N CYS A 819 -32.97 -7.58 -8.85
CA CYS A 819 -31.76 -7.42 -8.05
C CYS A 819 -31.52 -8.69 -7.20
N THR A 820 -30.48 -9.43 -7.52
CA THR A 820 -30.04 -10.65 -6.81
C THR A 820 -28.67 -10.47 -6.13
N ALA A 821 -27.89 -9.46 -6.53
CA ALA A 821 -26.63 -9.08 -5.91
C ALA A 821 -26.77 -8.30 -4.58
N GLY A 822 -28.00 -7.90 -4.22
CA GLY A 822 -28.28 -6.98 -3.11
C GLY A 822 -28.32 -5.52 -3.58
N ASN A 823 -29.26 -4.75 -3.02
CA ASN A 823 -29.43 -3.34 -3.35
C ASN A 823 -28.13 -2.56 -3.10
N ILE A 824 -27.79 -1.65 -3.99
CA ILE A 824 -26.62 -0.78 -3.80
C ILE A 824 -27.01 0.30 -2.79
N THR A 825 -26.31 0.31 -1.66
CA THR A 825 -26.45 1.28 -0.56
C THR A 825 -25.29 2.26 -0.53
N GLU A 826 -25.42 3.32 0.26
CA GLU A 826 -24.38 4.31 0.56
C GLU A 826 -23.07 3.60 1.00
N ALA A 827 -23.16 2.64 1.92
CA ALA A 827 -22.00 1.87 2.38
C ALA A 827 -21.41 0.97 1.28
N THR A 828 -22.24 0.45 0.37
CA THR A 828 -21.80 -0.31 -0.80
C THR A 828 -21.02 0.58 -1.78
N ILE A 829 -21.47 1.82 -1.99
CA ILE A 829 -20.77 2.81 -2.82
C ILE A 829 -19.46 3.23 -2.14
N THR A 830 -19.43 3.37 -0.82
CA THR A 830 -18.25 3.78 -0.06
C THR A 830 -17.13 2.72 -0.09
N ASP A 831 -17.44 1.43 -0.27
CA ASP A 831 -16.44 0.37 -0.47
C ASP A 831 -15.44 0.74 -1.58
N ALA A 832 -14.13 0.67 -1.29
CA ALA A 832 -13.09 1.04 -2.23
C ALA A 832 -13.05 0.15 -3.49
N SER A 833 -13.55 -1.10 -3.37
CA SER A 833 -13.68 -2.08 -4.45
C SER A 833 -14.97 -1.93 -5.28
N PHE A 834 -15.84 -0.98 -4.98
CA PHE A 834 -16.99 -0.65 -5.85
C PHE A 834 -16.50 -0.14 -7.22
N PRO A 835 -17.10 -0.56 -8.36
CA PRO A 835 -18.30 -1.38 -8.49
C PRO A 835 -18.02 -2.87 -8.85
N PHE A 836 -16.87 -3.44 -8.47
CA PHE A 836 -16.52 -4.83 -8.82
C PHE A 836 -17.45 -5.85 -8.16
N GLY A 837 -17.79 -6.91 -8.89
CA GLY A 837 -18.75 -7.93 -8.44
C GLY A 837 -20.21 -7.69 -8.87
N TYR A 838 -20.49 -6.58 -9.57
CA TYR A 838 -21.74 -6.39 -10.31
C TYR A 838 -21.54 -6.70 -11.80
N THR A 839 -22.61 -7.09 -12.48
CA THR A 839 -22.72 -7.05 -13.96
C THR A 839 -23.58 -5.84 -14.34
N ALA A 840 -23.55 -5.39 -15.60
CA ALA A 840 -24.36 -4.24 -16.04
C ALA A 840 -25.85 -4.40 -15.69
N ALA A 841 -26.43 -5.59 -15.91
CA ALA A 841 -27.83 -5.88 -15.56
C ALA A 841 -28.11 -5.81 -14.05
N GLN A 842 -27.20 -6.32 -13.21
CA GLN A 842 -27.36 -6.25 -11.76
C GLN A 842 -27.09 -4.84 -11.21
N PHE A 843 -26.17 -4.09 -11.80
CA PHE A 843 -25.92 -2.68 -11.47
C PHE A 843 -27.16 -1.83 -11.77
N ASP A 844 -27.82 -2.04 -12.92
CA ASP A 844 -29.09 -1.36 -13.22
C ASP A 844 -30.22 -1.79 -12.28
N ALA A 845 -30.41 -3.09 -12.05
CA ALA A 845 -31.49 -3.60 -11.20
C ALA A 845 -31.35 -3.22 -9.71
N CYS A 846 -30.12 -3.18 -9.19
CA CYS A 846 -29.84 -2.92 -7.77
C CYS A 846 -29.59 -1.44 -7.42
N MET A 847 -29.36 -0.56 -8.41
CA MET A 847 -29.20 0.88 -8.19
C MET A 847 -30.54 1.62 -8.32
N SER A 848 -31.04 2.19 -7.23
CA SER A 848 -32.20 3.07 -7.29
C SER A 848 -31.83 4.47 -7.81
N THR A 849 -32.79 5.17 -8.44
CA THR A 849 -32.61 6.55 -8.89
C THR A 849 -32.36 7.52 -7.72
N ARG A 850 -32.89 7.23 -6.53
CA ARG A 850 -32.63 7.98 -5.30
C ARG A 850 -31.18 7.84 -4.86
N VAL A 851 -30.68 6.61 -4.68
CA VAL A 851 -29.30 6.36 -4.22
C VAL A 851 -28.29 6.97 -5.20
N LEU A 852 -28.55 6.88 -6.51
CA LEU A 852 -27.72 7.52 -7.53
C LEU A 852 -27.68 9.05 -7.40
N ARG A 853 -28.84 9.69 -7.17
CA ARG A 853 -28.94 11.14 -7.00
C ARG A 853 -28.26 11.61 -5.70
N ASP A 854 -28.45 10.85 -4.62
CA ASP A 854 -28.02 11.25 -3.28
C ASP A 854 -26.49 11.08 -3.08
N ASN A 855 -25.81 10.35 -3.97
CA ASN A 855 -24.39 9.97 -3.89
C ASN A 855 -23.64 10.10 -5.24
N LEU A 856 -24.01 11.07 -6.08
CA LEU A 856 -23.57 11.09 -7.48
C LEU A 856 -22.05 11.13 -7.63
N ALA A 857 -21.36 12.01 -6.92
CA ALA A 857 -19.91 12.18 -7.03
C ALA A 857 -19.15 10.89 -6.62
N ALA A 858 -19.58 10.26 -5.53
CA ALA A 858 -18.96 9.03 -5.03
C ALA A 858 -19.13 7.84 -5.99
N ILE A 859 -20.19 7.83 -6.80
CA ILE A 859 -20.42 6.83 -7.83
C ILE A 859 -19.56 7.14 -9.07
N THR A 860 -19.61 8.36 -9.59
CA THR A 860 -18.94 8.74 -10.84
C THR A 860 -17.41 8.74 -10.75
N GLU A 861 -16.85 9.01 -9.56
CA GLU A 861 -15.43 8.86 -9.25
C GLU A 861 -14.96 7.39 -9.36
N LYS A 862 -15.85 6.44 -9.05
CA LYS A 862 -15.53 5.02 -8.95
C LYS A 862 -15.88 4.18 -10.19
N VAL A 863 -16.83 4.63 -11.01
CA VAL A 863 -17.37 3.88 -12.14
C VAL A 863 -16.71 4.30 -13.47
N ASP A 864 -15.72 3.53 -13.91
CA ASP A 864 -15.04 3.74 -15.19
C ASP A 864 -15.68 2.96 -16.37
N ASP A 865 -16.42 1.88 -16.14
CA ASP A 865 -16.95 0.99 -17.21
C ASP A 865 -18.04 1.64 -18.08
N ASN A 866 -17.96 1.47 -19.40
CA ASN A 866 -18.85 2.14 -20.36
C ASN A 866 -20.34 1.76 -20.18
N ASP A 867 -20.66 0.49 -19.90
CA ASP A 867 -22.05 0.05 -19.77
C ASP A 867 -22.66 0.60 -18.47
N PHE A 868 -21.88 0.58 -17.38
CA PHE A 868 -22.28 1.14 -16.08
C PHE A 868 -22.45 2.67 -16.17
N GLN A 869 -21.54 3.35 -16.87
CA GLN A 869 -21.63 4.78 -17.17
C GLN A 869 -22.89 5.12 -17.98
N ARG A 870 -23.25 4.29 -18.97
CA ARG A 870 -24.49 4.47 -19.75
C ARG A 870 -25.74 4.25 -18.89
N ILE A 871 -25.71 3.32 -17.95
CA ILE A 871 -26.79 3.09 -16.96
C ILE A 871 -26.96 4.30 -16.04
N ILE A 872 -25.86 4.90 -15.56
CA ILE A 872 -25.90 6.14 -14.75
C ILE A 872 -26.62 7.27 -15.52
N LEU A 873 -26.23 7.54 -16.77
CA LEU A 873 -26.89 8.57 -17.59
C LEU A 873 -28.37 8.25 -17.84
N SER A 874 -28.72 6.98 -18.08
CA SER A 874 -30.11 6.53 -18.24
C SER A 874 -30.96 6.80 -17.00
N LYS A 875 -30.42 6.51 -15.80
CA LYS A 875 -31.11 6.79 -14.52
C LYS A 875 -31.18 8.28 -14.20
N LEU A 876 -30.11 9.05 -14.47
CA LEU A 876 -30.14 10.52 -14.31
C LEU A 876 -31.20 11.16 -15.20
N LYS A 877 -31.39 10.67 -16.43
CA LYS A 877 -32.46 11.12 -17.34
C LYS A 877 -33.88 10.83 -16.81
N GLN A 878 -34.05 9.80 -15.98
CA GLN A 878 -35.32 9.53 -15.30
C GLN A 878 -35.59 10.51 -14.14
N VAL A 879 -34.53 10.97 -13.45
CA VAL A 879 -34.61 11.98 -12.39
C VAL A 879 -34.80 13.40 -12.97
N TYR A 880 -34.10 13.69 -14.06
CA TYR A 880 -33.99 15.02 -14.68
C TYR A 880 -34.42 14.98 -16.16
N PRO A 881 -35.71 14.76 -16.47
CA PRO A 881 -36.19 14.60 -17.84
C PRO A 881 -36.07 15.88 -18.70
N ALA A 882 -35.88 17.04 -18.09
CA ALA A 882 -35.72 18.32 -18.77
C ALA A 882 -34.25 18.63 -19.18
N GLY A 883 -33.28 17.88 -18.65
CA GLY A 883 -31.85 18.17 -18.80
C GLY A 883 -31.12 18.26 -17.45
N LEU A 884 -29.79 18.17 -17.48
CA LEU A 884 -28.93 18.21 -16.29
C LEU A 884 -28.47 19.65 -15.97
N SER A 885 -28.42 20.01 -14.69
CA SER A 885 -27.92 21.29 -14.19
C SER A 885 -26.39 21.31 -14.04
N ASP A 886 -25.80 22.51 -13.98
CA ASP A 886 -24.37 22.71 -13.65
C ASP A 886 -23.90 21.87 -12.46
N SER A 887 -24.64 21.91 -11.34
CA SER A 887 -24.34 21.12 -10.13
C SER A 887 -24.32 19.61 -10.34
N THR A 888 -25.10 19.06 -11.29
CA THR A 888 -25.07 17.64 -11.64
C THR A 888 -23.95 17.34 -12.63
N LEU A 889 -23.72 18.24 -13.59
CA LEU A 889 -22.73 18.10 -14.66
C LEU A 889 -21.29 18.12 -14.14
N GLN A 890 -21.00 18.99 -13.16
CA GLN A 890 -19.71 19.05 -12.46
C GLN A 890 -19.31 17.71 -11.81
N LEU A 891 -20.29 16.89 -11.45
CA LEU A 891 -20.08 15.61 -10.78
C LEU A 891 -20.06 14.42 -11.75
N LEU A 892 -20.27 14.60 -13.06
CA LEU A 892 -20.32 13.47 -13.99
C LEU A 892 -18.96 12.82 -14.25
N ALA A 893 -17.85 13.56 -14.11
CA ALA A 893 -16.51 13.05 -14.41
C ALA A 893 -16.46 12.31 -15.77
N SER A 894 -15.81 11.15 -15.86
CA SER A 894 -15.72 10.34 -17.08
C SER A 894 -17.05 9.75 -17.58
N VAL A 895 -18.12 9.74 -16.77
CA VAL A 895 -19.46 9.31 -17.18
C VAL A 895 -20.01 10.21 -18.29
N SER A 896 -19.65 11.50 -18.27
CA SER A 896 -20.03 12.49 -19.30
C SER A 896 -19.71 12.03 -20.73
N ARG A 897 -18.63 11.26 -20.93
CA ARG A 897 -18.17 10.79 -22.26
C ARG A 897 -19.14 9.82 -22.93
N GLN A 898 -19.98 9.11 -22.17
CA GLN A 898 -21.00 8.19 -22.68
C GLN A 898 -22.31 8.88 -23.09
N ALA A 899 -22.42 10.21 -22.98
CA ALA A 899 -23.57 10.97 -23.44
C ALA A 899 -23.62 11.06 -24.97
N THR A 900 -24.83 11.10 -25.53
CA THR A 900 -25.02 11.44 -26.95
C THR A 900 -25.07 12.95 -27.15
N VAL A 901 -24.84 13.42 -28.39
CA VAL A 901 -24.95 14.85 -28.73
C VAL A 901 -26.36 15.40 -28.41
N ASP A 902 -27.42 14.62 -28.63
CA ASP A 902 -28.79 15.02 -28.29
C ASP A 902 -29.07 15.06 -26.78
N GLU A 903 -28.33 14.28 -25.97
CA GLU A 903 -28.38 14.41 -24.51
C GLU A 903 -27.64 15.68 -24.06
N ILE A 904 -26.45 15.94 -24.61
CA ILE A 904 -25.65 17.16 -24.35
C ILE A 904 -26.43 18.43 -24.68
N ARG A 905 -27.26 18.42 -25.73
CA ARG A 905 -28.15 19.55 -26.07
C ARG A 905 -29.16 19.93 -25.00
N THR A 906 -29.51 19.01 -24.11
CA THR A 906 -30.41 19.29 -22.98
C THR A 906 -29.68 19.84 -21.75
N TRP A 907 -28.34 19.80 -21.72
CA TRP A 907 -27.55 20.22 -20.57
C TRP A 907 -27.53 21.74 -20.41
N SER A 908 -27.61 22.20 -19.16
CA SER A 908 -27.41 23.58 -18.75
C SER A 908 -25.97 23.75 -18.27
N ILE A 909 -25.10 24.21 -19.17
CA ILE A 909 -23.69 24.50 -18.90
C ILE A 909 -23.58 26.03 -18.81
N THR A 910 -23.72 26.59 -17.60
CA THR A 910 -23.80 28.05 -17.40
C THR A 910 -22.69 28.62 -16.53
N SER A 911 -21.83 27.78 -15.95
CA SER A 911 -20.64 28.20 -15.20
C SER A 911 -19.34 27.71 -15.85
N ILE A 912 -18.23 28.43 -15.60
CA ILE A 912 -16.89 28.00 -16.02
C ILE A 912 -16.45 26.74 -15.27
N ASP A 913 -16.89 26.56 -14.01
CA ASP A 913 -16.66 25.37 -13.20
C ASP A 913 -17.22 24.10 -13.87
N THR A 914 -18.41 24.18 -14.46
CA THR A 914 -18.99 23.06 -15.24
C THR A 914 -18.25 22.82 -16.54
N LEU A 915 -17.84 23.86 -17.27
CA LEU A 915 -17.05 23.69 -18.48
C LEU A 915 -15.70 23.02 -18.15
N ALA A 916 -15.05 23.43 -17.06
CA ALA A 916 -13.81 22.84 -16.55
C ALA A 916 -13.98 21.35 -16.19
N ALA A 917 -14.97 21.01 -15.36
CA ALA A 917 -15.25 19.64 -14.97
C ALA A 917 -15.61 18.73 -16.17
N LEU A 918 -16.26 19.28 -17.21
CA LEU A 918 -16.54 18.54 -18.43
C LEU A 918 -15.32 18.42 -19.36
N MET A 919 -14.43 19.41 -19.44
CA MET A 919 -13.26 19.39 -20.34
C MET A 919 -12.03 18.70 -19.76
N ASP A 920 -11.95 18.46 -18.44
CA ASP A 920 -10.86 17.74 -17.76
C ASP A 920 -10.42 16.47 -18.51
N SER A 921 -9.15 16.43 -18.90
CA SER A 921 -8.54 15.35 -19.69
C SER A 921 -8.35 14.05 -18.90
N ASN A 922 -8.23 14.12 -17.57
CA ASN A 922 -8.13 12.94 -16.69
C ASN A 922 -9.40 12.07 -16.74
N ASN A 923 -10.52 12.65 -17.19
CA ASN A 923 -11.78 11.95 -17.42
C ASN A 923 -11.89 11.30 -18.81
N GLY A 924 -10.82 11.32 -19.60
CA GLY A 924 -10.72 10.75 -20.95
C GLY A 924 -11.05 11.75 -22.05
N GLU A 925 -10.65 11.42 -23.28
CA GLU A 925 -10.86 12.29 -24.44
C GLU A 925 -12.35 12.42 -24.84
N TRP A 926 -12.68 13.51 -25.53
CA TRP A 926 -14.00 13.72 -26.14
C TRP A 926 -13.99 13.39 -27.63
N ASP A 927 -15.10 12.82 -28.12
CA ASP A 927 -15.41 12.86 -29.55
C ASP A 927 -15.58 14.31 -30.01
N LYS A 928 -15.00 14.66 -31.16
CA LYS A 928 -14.96 16.04 -31.70
C LYS A 928 -16.33 16.72 -31.76
N ASP A 929 -17.39 16.01 -32.16
CA ASP A 929 -18.74 16.57 -32.23
C ASP A 929 -19.38 16.76 -30.84
N LYS A 930 -19.00 15.95 -29.84
CA LYS A 930 -19.50 16.08 -28.46
C LYS A 930 -18.85 17.26 -27.75
N SER A 931 -17.52 17.40 -27.78
CA SER A 931 -16.84 18.56 -27.15
C SER A 931 -17.25 19.88 -27.80
N LYS A 932 -17.41 19.90 -29.13
CA LYS A 932 -17.98 21.04 -29.85
C LYS A 932 -19.37 21.42 -29.31
N GLU A 933 -20.28 20.47 -29.12
CA GLU A 933 -21.61 20.76 -28.58
C GLU A 933 -21.52 21.27 -27.13
N VAL A 934 -20.72 20.64 -26.25
CA VAL A 934 -20.49 21.13 -24.87
C VAL A 934 -20.02 22.59 -24.85
N ILE A 935 -19.00 22.93 -25.65
CA ILE A 935 -18.46 24.30 -25.71
C ILE A 935 -19.49 25.28 -26.30
N LEU A 936 -20.20 24.90 -27.36
CA LEU A 936 -21.23 25.76 -27.96
C LEU A 936 -22.45 25.96 -27.04
N ARG A 937 -22.79 24.99 -26.18
CA ARG A 937 -23.81 25.17 -25.13
C ARG A 937 -23.37 26.22 -24.12
N TYR A 938 -22.12 26.15 -23.63
CA TYR A 938 -21.56 27.20 -22.76
C TYR A 938 -21.55 28.58 -23.43
N LEU A 939 -21.06 28.68 -24.67
CA LEU A 939 -21.01 29.94 -25.43
C LEU A 939 -22.38 30.47 -25.89
N SER A 940 -23.47 29.68 -25.74
CA SER A 940 -24.83 30.14 -26.04
C SER A 940 -25.45 31.00 -24.93
N VAL A 941 -24.83 31.03 -23.75
CA VAL A 941 -25.25 31.88 -22.62
C VAL A 941 -24.75 33.31 -22.84
N THR A 942 -25.65 34.27 -22.68
CA THR A 942 -25.35 35.70 -22.90
C THR A 942 -24.21 36.18 -21.99
N GLY A 943 -23.14 36.69 -22.60
CA GLY A 943 -21.98 37.24 -21.89
C GLY A 943 -20.75 36.32 -21.91
N HIS A 944 -20.90 35.03 -22.20
CA HIS A 944 -19.77 34.12 -22.34
C HIS A 944 -19.01 34.37 -23.65
N THR A 945 -17.68 34.23 -23.58
CA THR A 945 -16.75 34.37 -24.70
C THR A 945 -15.63 33.33 -24.58
N LEU A 946 -14.75 33.22 -25.58
CA LEU A 946 -13.51 32.45 -25.45
C LEU A 946 -12.43 33.32 -24.80
N GLY A 947 -12.59 33.57 -23.50
CA GLY A 947 -11.64 34.29 -22.67
C GLY A 947 -10.44 33.44 -22.25
N THR A 948 -9.55 34.04 -21.46
CA THR A 948 -8.31 33.39 -20.98
C THR A 948 -8.59 32.04 -20.27
N ASN A 949 -9.57 32.01 -19.36
CA ASN A 949 -9.86 30.82 -18.55
C ASN A 949 -10.50 29.72 -19.40
N GLU A 950 -11.39 30.10 -20.31
CA GLU A 950 -12.08 29.20 -21.22
C GLU A 950 -11.09 28.53 -22.19
N LEU A 951 -10.08 29.27 -22.66
CA LEU A 951 -9.00 28.72 -23.50
C LEU A 951 -8.17 27.66 -22.77
N ASN A 952 -7.77 27.94 -21.51
CA ASN A 952 -7.02 26.98 -20.70
C ASN A 952 -7.85 25.73 -20.41
N VAL A 953 -9.12 25.91 -20.04
CA VAL A 953 -10.08 24.83 -19.78
C VAL A 953 -10.34 23.96 -21.01
N ILE A 954 -10.51 24.55 -22.20
CA ILE A 954 -10.87 23.81 -23.42
C ILE A 954 -9.67 23.01 -23.96
N GLY A 955 -8.45 23.55 -23.84
CA GLY A 955 -7.22 22.89 -24.27
C GLY A 955 -7.28 22.39 -25.73
N SER A 956 -6.92 21.13 -25.96
CA SER A 956 -6.92 20.48 -27.28
C SER A 956 -8.31 20.41 -27.96
N ASN A 957 -9.41 20.50 -27.19
CA ASN A 957 -10.77 20.54 -27.75
C ASN A 957 -11.05 21.82 -28.54
N ILE A 958 -10.17 22.83 -28.52
CA ILE A 958 -10.30 24.03 -29.34
C ILE A 958 -10.39 23.69 -30.84
N CYS A 959 -9.74 22.60 -31.27
CA CYS A 959 -9.76 22.10 -32.64
C CYS A 959 -11.12 21.52 -33.08
N ALA A 960 -12.09 21.39 -32.16
CA ALA A 960 -13.48 21.04 -32.43
C ALA A 960 -14.31 22.24 -32.96
N LEU A 961 -13.87 23.47 -32.69
CA LEU A 961 -14.59 24.69 -33.01
C LEU A 961 -14.41 25.11 -34.48
N ASN A 962 -15.41 25.80 -35.03
CA ASN A 962 -15.34 26.31 -36.40
C ASN A 962 -14.54 27.62 -36.48
N ILE A 963 -14.13 28.00 -37.70
CA ILE A 963 -13.34 29.22 -37.96
C ILE A 963 -14.00 30.47 -37.39
N SER A 964 -15.31 30.64 -37.54
CA SER A 964 -16.04 31.82 -37.03
C SER A 964 -16.02 31.93 -35.51
N THR A 965 -16.03 30.80 -34.78
CA THR A 965 -15.92 30.78 -33.32
C THR A 965 -14.47 31.05 -32.90
N LEU A 966 -13.46 30.50 -33.59
CA LEU A 966 -12.05 30.80 -33.30
C LEU A 966 -11.69 32.28 -33.55
N GLN A 967 -12.39 32.95 -34.48
CA GLN A 967 -12.21 34.38 -34.76
C GLN A 967 -12.72 35.31 -33.66
N SER A 968 -13.44 34.83 -32.63
CA SER A 968 -13.85 35.66 -31.48
C SER A 968 -12.76 35.82 -30.41
N ILE A 969 -11.72 34.97 -30.44
CA ILE A 969 -10.62 34.98 -29.48
C ILE A 969 -9.83 36.30 -29.62
N THR A 970 -9.70 37.05 -28.53
CA THR A 970 -8.94 38.30 -28.55
C THR A 970 -7.45 38.08 -28.41
N ALA A 971 -6.65 39.06 -28.85
CA ALA A 971 -5.21 39.03 -28.68
C ALA A 971 -4.77 39.04 -27.20
N ARG A 972 -5.58 39.60 -26.28
CA ARG A 972 -5.27 39.62 -24.83
C ARG A 972 -5.57 38.28 -24.17
N ASP A 973 -6.64 37.61 -24.57
CA ASP A 973 -6.99 36.29 -24.02
C ASP A 973 -5.95 35.26 -24.41
N LEU A 974 -5.57 35.24 -25.70
CA LEU A 974 -4.53 34.33 -26.19
C LEU A 974 -3.12 34.67 -25.68
N SER A 975 -2.83 35.90 -25.27
CA SER A 975 -1.53 36.23 -24.65
C SER A 975 -1.41 35.66 -23.24
N ASN A 976 -2.53 35.59 -22.52
CA ASN A 976 -2.57 35.16 -21.12
C ASN A 976 -2.85 33.66 -20.98
N ALA A 977 -3.39 33.03 -22.02
CA ALA A 977 -3.64 31.60 -22.06
C ALA A 977 -2.34 30.76 -22.02
N GLU A 978 -2.51 29.51 -21.61
CA GLU A 978 -1.49 28.47 -21.66
C GLU A 978 -1.13 28.08 -23.10
N VAL A 979 -0.23 27.12 -23.28
CA VAL A 979 0.13 26.63 -24.62
C VAL A 979 -0.99 25.71 -25.11
N LEU A 980 -1.78 26.18 -26.07
CA LEU A 980 -2.83 25.40 -26.69
C LEU A 980 -2.23 24.26 -27.54
N ASP A 981 -2.68 23.02 -27.32
CA ASP A 981 -2.39 21.93 -28.25
C ASP A 981 -3.22 22.09 -29.53
N LEU A 982 -2.51 22.29 -30.65
CA LEU A 982 -3.09 22.43 -31.97
C LEU A 982 -2.89 21.19 -32.85
N SER A 983 -2.39 20.08 -32.31
CA SER A 983 -2.09 18.84 -33.06
C SER A 983 -3.21 18.44 -34.01
N LEU A 984 -4.45 18.37 -33.50
CA LEU A 984 -5.68 17.97 -34.18
C LEU A 984 -6.34 19.06 -35.05
N CYS A 985 -5.82 20.28 -35.07
CA CYS A 985 -6.39 21.40 -35.82
C CYS A 985 -6.03 21.32 -37.33
N SER A 986 -6.99 21.70 -38.18
CA SER A 986 -6.76 21.92 -39.60
C SER A 986 -5.82 23.11 -39.83
N TYR A 987 -5.25 23.21 -41.04
CA TYR A 987 -4.37 24.32 -41.40
C TYR A 987 -5.07 25.68 -41.28
N GLU A 988 -6.34 25.76 -41.67
CA GLU A 988 -7.16 26.98 -41.59
C GLU A 988 -7.41 27.41 -40.13
N GLN A 989 -7.72 26.45 -39.25
CA GLN A 989 -7.86 26.69 -37.81
C GLN A 989 -6.52 27.19 -37.21
N LYS A 990 -5.41 26.52 -37.53
CA LYS A 990 -4.05 26.92 -37.14
C LYS A 990 -3.71 28.33 -37.63
N SER A 991 -4.10 28.69 -38.86
CA SER A 991 -3.77 29.99 -39.45
C SER A 991 -4.52 31.15 -38.79
N VAL A 992 -5.78 30.94 -38.39
CA VAL A 992 -6.53 31.92 -37.57
C VAL A 992 -5.86 32.12 -36.22
N LEU A 993 -5.57 31.04 -35.49
CA LEU A 993 -4.92 31.09 -34.18
C LEU A 993 -3.52 31.70 -34.26
N TYR A 994 -2.75 31.41 -35.32
CA TYR A 994 -1.48 32.06 -35.61
C TYR A 994 -1.62 33.58 -35.81
N SER A 995 -2.62 34.03 -36.58
CA SER A 995 -2.87 35.46 -36.79
C SER A 995 -3.18 36.19 -35.48
N THR A 996 -3.96 35.57 -34.60
CA THR A 996 -4.23 36.07 -33.25
C THR A 996 -2.95 36.08 -32.41
N ALA A 997 -2.17 34.99 -32.35
CA ALA A 997 -0.93 34.91 -31.58
C ALA A 997 0.15 35.91 -32.05
N LYS A 998 0.26 36.09 -33.37
CA LYS A 998 1.12 37.11 -34.00
C LYS A 998 0.73 38.53 -33.55
N SER A 999 -0.54 38.75 -33.25
CA SER A 999 -1.05 40.02 -32.72
C SER A 999 -0.82 40.14 -31.21
N SER A 1000 -1.11 39.07 -30.44
CA SER A 1000 -0.84 38.94 -29.00
C SER A 1000 0.59 39.30 -28.63
N PHE A 1001 1.57 38.67 -29.28
CA PHE A 1001 2.98 38.77 -28.92
C PHE A 1001 3.71 39.90 -29.66
N ARG A 1002 2.99 40.82 -30.31
CA ARG A 1002 3.57 41.90 -31.12
C ARG A 1002 4.60 42.76 -30.37
N ALA A 1003 4.39 43.00 -29.08
CA ALA A 1003 5.30 43.79 -28.24
C ALA A 1003 6.70 43.18 -28.13
N GLN A 1004 6.82 41.84 -28.18
CA GLN A 1004 8.08 41.14 -27.93
C GLN A 1004 8.96 40.97 -29.16
N ARG A 1005 8.56 41.42 -30.36
CA ARG A 1005 9.31 41.23 -31.62
C ARG A 1005 10.73 41.81 -31.62
N SER A 1006 11.03 42.77 -30.74
CA SER A 1006 12.39 43.28 -30.54
C SER A 1006 13.32 42.28 -29.83
N ASN A 1007 12.76 41.35 -29.06
CA ASN A 1007 13.46 40.28 -28.37
C ASN A 1007 13.19 38.94 -29.10
N GLY A 1008 13.97 38.67 -30.14
CA GLY A 1008 13.81 37.50 -31.02
C GLY A 1008 13.64 36.16 -30.30
N PRO A 1009 14.52 35.78 -29.35
CA PRO A 1009 14.38 34.55 -28.56
C PRO A 1009 13.06 34.44 -27.80
N ILE A 1010 12.64 35.50 -27.09
CA ILE A 1010 11.40 35.52 -26.32
C ILE A 1010 10.16 35.50 -27.24
N TYR A 1011 10.18 36.26 -28.34
CA TYR A 1011 9.11 36.22 -29.33
C TYR A 1011 8.97 34.82 -29.95
N PHE A 1012 10.08 34.15 -30.24
CA PHE A 1012 10.09 32.79 -30.76
C PHE A 1012 9.47 31.79 -29.78
N HIS A 1013 9.87 31.80 -28.51
CA HIS A 1013 9.28 30.91 -27.49
C HIS A 1013 7.78 31.11 -27.29
N LEU A 1014 7.28 32.35 -27.45
CA LEU A 1014 5.85 32.63 -27.38
C LEU A 1014 5.07 32.15 -28.61
N ILE A 1015 5.64 32.33 -29.81
CA ILE A 1015 4.95 32.09 -31.10
C ILE A 1015 5.15 30.65 -31.63
N SER A 1016 6.18 29.93 -31.20
CA SER A 1016 6.54 28.60 -31.74
C SER A 1016 5.39 27.59 -31.76
N PRO A 1017 4.49 27.48 -30.76
CA PRO A 1017 3.38 26.52 -30.80
C PRO A 1017 2.37 26.78 -31.93
N TYR A 1018 2.34 28.01 -32.46
CA TYR A 1018 1.38 28.46 -33.47
C TYR A 1018 1.95 28.40 -34.90
N LEU A 1019 3.24 28.10 -35.09
CA LEU A 1019 3.91 28.23 -36.39
C LEU A 1019 3.39 27.28 -37.47
N GLY A 1020 2.71 26.19 -37.13
CA GLY A 1020 2.02 25.31 -38.09
C GLY A 1020 0.94 26.02 -38.93
N GLY A 1021 0.46 27.19 -38.51
CA GLY A 1021 -0.47 28.05 -39.25
C GLY A 1021 0.15 29.30 -39.89
N ALA A 1022 1.46 29.50 -39.76
CA ALA A 1022 2.16 30.70 -40.23
C ALA A 1022 2.33 30.72 -41.77
N PRO A 1023 2.30 31.88 -42.43
CA PRO A 1023 2.74 32.01 -43.80
C PRO A 1023 4.28 31.97 -43.90
N VAL A 1024 4.79 31.61 -45.08
CA VAL A 1024 6.24 31.38 -45.28
C VAL A 1024 7.09 32.64 -45.06
N GLU A 1025 6.54 33.83 -45.32
CA GLU A 1025 7.19 35.11 -45.11
C GLU A 1025 7.49 35.37 -43.63
N ASP A 1026 6.55 35.02 -42.74
CA ASP A 1026 6.72 35.21 -41.30
C ASP A 1026 7.70 34.21 -40.71
N VAL A 1027 7.69 32.95 -41.18
CA VAL A 1027 8.69 31.95 -40.79
C VAL A 1027 10.08 32.37 -41.27
N ARG A 1028 10.20 32.87 -42.50
CA ARG A 1028 11.47 33.41 -43.01
C ARG A 1028 11.96 34.62 -42.20
N ALA A 1029 11.06 35.47 -41.71
CA ALA A 1029 11.43 36.60 -40.85
C ALA A 1029 12.06 36.19 -39.50
N LEU A 1030 11.80 34.98 -39.00
CA LEU A 1030 12.46 34.46 -37.80
C LEU A 1030 13.95 34.13 -38.02
N ALA A 1031 14.40 33.93 -39.26
CA ALA A 1031 15.78 33.58 -39.60
C ALA A 1031 16.81 34.65 -39.14
N SER A 1032 16.39 35.92 -39.07
CA SER A 1032 17.21 37.04 -38.58
C SER A 1032 17.10 37.29 -37.06
N SER A 1033 16.29 36.51 -36.34
CA SER A 1033 15.92 36.76 -34.94
C SER A 1033 16.84 36.11 -33.88
N ASN A 1034 18.02 35.60 -34.29
CA ASN A 1034 19.01 34.93 -33.44
C ASN A 1034 18.45 33.73 -32.62
N ILE A 1035 17.59 32.93 -33.25
CA ILE A 1035 16.94 31.76 -32.64
C ILE A 1035 17.66 30.45 -33.02
N THR A 1036 17.26 29.35 -32.39
CA THR A 1036 17.61 27.99 -32.82
C THR A 1036 16.33 27.17 -32.82
N MET A 1037 15.64 27.13 -33.97
CA MET A 1037 14.45 26.32 -34.19
C MET A 1037 14.82 24.84 -34.13
N ASP A 1038 14.18 24.11 -33.21
CA ASP A 1038 14.40 22.69 -33.05
C ASP A 1038 13.63 21.86 -34.10
N ILE A 1039 13.99 20.58 -34.18
CA ILE A 1039 13.42 19.66 -35.18
C ILE A 1039 11.93 19.39 -34.98
N SER A 1040 11.37 19.44 -33.77
CA SER A 1040 9.92 19.22 -33.58
C SER A 1040 9.12 20.45 -34.03
N THR A 1041 9.59 21.66 -33.73
CA THR A 1041 9.05 22.91 -34.29
C THR A 1041 9.13 22.91 -35.82
N PHE A 1042 10.26 22.53 -36.42
CA PHE A 1042 10.39 22.47 -37.89
C PHE A 1042 9.40 21.47 -38.52
N ARG A 1043 9.23 20.29 -37.92
CA ARG A 1043 8.29 19.24 -38.38
C ARG A 1043 6.81 19.61 -38.19
N SER A 1044 6.50 20.58 -37.34
CA SER A 1044 5.13 21.10 -37.14
C SER A 1044 4.66 22.08 -38.24
N LEU A 1045 5.60 22.60 -39.03
CA LEU A 1045 5.32 23.54 -40.12
C LEU A 1045 4.57 22.85 -41.26
N SER A 1046 3.71 23.61 -41.96
CA SER A 1046 2.98 23.06 -43.11
C SER A 1046 3.90 22.80 -44.31
N ILE A 1047 3.58 21.77 -45.12
CA ILE A 1047 4.37 21.41 -46.31
C ILE A 1047 4.60 22.60 -47.27
N PRO A 1048 3.60 23.46 -47.58
CA PRO A 1048 3.81 24.64 -48.42
C PRO A 1048 4.80 25.66 -47.82
N VAL A 1049 4.87 25.76 -46.49
CA VAL A 1049 5.79 26.64 -45.79
C VAL A 1049 7.21 26.10 -45.87
N VAL A 1050 7.44 24.84 -45.45
CA VAL A 1050 8.81 24.29 -45.47
C VAL A 1050 9.38 24.24 -46.88
N THR A 1051 8.60 23.79 -47.88
CA THR A 1051 9.07 23.73 -49.27
C THR A 1051 9.45 25.09 -49.87
N GLY A 1052 8.90 26.18 -49.33
CA GLY A 1052 9.25 27.57 -49.66
C GLY A 1052 10.44 28.15 -48.89
N LEU A 1053 11.01 27.44 -47.91
CA LEU A 1053 12.25 27.85 -47.22
C LEU A 1053 13.47 27.40 -48.03
N SER A 1054 14.40 28.33 -48.27
CA SER A 1054 15.69 28.03 -48.89
C SER A 1054 16.65 27.33 -47.91
N VAL A 1055 17.72 26.72 -48.43
CA VAL A 1055 18.80 26.18 -47.58
C VAL A 1055 19.43 27.25 -46.68
N SER A 1056 19.55 28.50 -47.13
CA SER A 1056 19.96 29.63 -46.29
C SER A 1056 18.97 29.93 -45.18
N ASP A 1057 17.66 29.90 -45.46
CA ASP A 1057 16.62 30.13 -44.44
C ASP A 1057 16.68 29.05 -43.36
N VAL A 1058 16.74 27.77 -43.75
CA VAL A 1058 16.80 26.64 -42.81
C VAL A 1058 18.10 26.64 -41.99
N ARG A 1059 19.26 26.96 -42.60
CA ARG A 1059 20.52 27.15 -41.86
C ARG A 1059 20.40 28.22 -40.79
N ALA A 1060 19.77 29.36 -41.12
CA ALA A 1060 19.63 30.49 -40.20
C ALA A 1060 18.59 30.23 -39.10
N LEU A 1061 17.48 29.57 -39.42
CA LEU A 1061 16.43 29.18 -38.48
C LEU A 1061 16.90 28.11 -37.49
N MET A 1062 17.46 27.01 -37.97
CA MET A 1062 17.79 25.85 -37.13
C MET A 1062 19.19 25.94 -36.50
N GLY A 1063 20.11 26.75 -37.02
CA GLY A 1063 21.42 26.98 -36.40
C GLY A 1063 22.20 25.67 -36.13
N SER A 1064 22.48 25.37 -34.87
CA SER A 1064 23.14 24.13 -34.45
C SER A 1064 22.28 22.87 -34.63
N ALA A 1065 20.94 23.00 -34.65
CA ALA A 1065 20.00 21.89 -34.85
C ALA A 1065 19.88 21.44 -36.32
N VAL A 1066 20.59 22.06 -37.27
CA VAL A 1066 20.61 21.62 -38.69
C VAL A 1066 21.07 20.16 -38.84
N ALA A 1067 21.94 19.67 -37.95
CA ALA A 1067 22.37 18.27 -37.92
C ALA A 1067 21.20 17.29 -37.68
N ASP A 1068 20.16 17.74 -36.97
CA ASP A 1068 19.02 16.91 -36.59
C ASP A 1068 18.16 16.54 -37.81
N LEU A 1069 18.22 17.33 -38.89
CA LEU A 1069 17.58 17.00 -40.18
C LEU A 1069 18.09 15.67 -40.76
N LYS A 1070 19.36 15.31 -40.51
CA LYS A 1070 19.90 14.01 -40.94
C LYS A 1070 19.37 12.85 -40.08
N VAL A 1071 19.19 13.10 -38.79
CA VAL A 1071 18.61 12.12 -37.85
C VAL A 1071 17.14 11.83 -38.20
N PHE A 1072 16.41 12.86 -38.63
CA PHE A 1072 15.02 12.77 -39.09
C PHE A 1072 14.87 12.73 -40.62
N GLU A 1073 15.89 12.30 -41.36
CA GLU A 1073 15.88 12.33 -42.84
C GLU A 1073 14.69 11.55 -43.44
N LYS A 1074 14.16 10.55 -42.75
CA LYS A 1074 12.98 9.76 -43.20
C LYS A 1074 11.62 10.39 -42.89
N ASP A 1075 11.56 11.48 -42.14
CA ASP A 1075 10.32 12.18 -41.82
C ASP A 1075 9.72 12.84 -43.09
N SER A 1076 8.39 12.84 -43.22
CA SER A 1076 7.72 13.31 -44.43
C SER A 1076 7.86 14.81 -44.68
N VAL A 1077 7.92 15.63 -43.62
CA VAL A 1077 8.10 17.08 -43.72
C VAL A 1077 9.55 17.40 -44.10
N VAL A 1078 10.50 16.66 -43.52
CA VAL A 1078 11.94 16.75 -43.84
C VAL A 1078 12.20 16.31 -45.29
N GLN A 1079 11.64 15.19 -45.74
CA GLN A 1079 11.73 14.73 -47.14
C GLN A 1079 11.09 15.70 -48.14
N ALA A 1080 9.92 16.26 -47.82
CA ALA A 1080 9.27 17.26 -48.67
C ALA A 1080 10.16 18.50 -48.86
N TRP A 1081 10.84 18.95 -47.80
CA TRP A 1081 11.81 20.03 -47.90
C TRP A 1081 13.07 19.63 -48.69
N ILE A 1082 13.71 18.49 -48.37
CA ILE A 1082 14.92 18.00 -49.06
C ILE A 1082 14.68 17.94 -50.57
N SER A 1083 13.58 17.30 -51.00
CA SER A 1083 13.25 17.13 -52.42
C SER A 1083 12.90 18.43 -53.15
N SER A 1084 12.56 19.52 -52.44
CA SER A 1084 12.34 20.84 -53.05
C SER A 1084 13.64 21.63 -53.28
N GLN A 1085 14.74 21.30 -52.59
CA GLN A 1085 16.03 21.99 -52.71
C GLN A 1085 16.94 21.37 -53.77
N PRO A 1086 17.76 22.16 -54.49
CA PRO A 1086 18.83 21.62 -55.35
C PRO A 1086 19.88 20.89 -54.51
N GLN A 1087 20.40 19.75 -54.98
CA GLN A 1087 21.38 18.96 -54.23
C GLN A 1087 22.66 19.77 -53.93
N SER A 1088 23.17 20.58 -54.88
CA SER A 1088 24.34 21.44 -54.62
C SER A 1088 24.13 22.43 -53.47
N GLN A 1089 22.89 22.85 -53.20
CA GLN A 1089 22.57 23.72 -52.07
C GLN A 1089 22.55 22.94 -50.76
N LEU A 1090 21.90 21.76 -50.75
CA LEU A 1090 21.87 20.87 -49.57
C LEU A 1090 23.27 20.49 -49.11
N ASP A 1091 24.17 20.18 -50.05
CA ASP A 1091 25.56 19.82 -49.76
C ASP A 1091 26.29 20.92 -48.97
N THR A 1092 25.94 22.20 -49.17
CA THR A 1092 26.55 23.31 -48.40
C THR A 1092 26.27 23.25 -46.89
N LEU A 1093 25.28 22.47 -46.44
CA LEU A 1093 25.02 22.28 -45.00
C LEU A 1093 26.03 21.34 -44.33
N ASN A 1094 26.80 20.54 -45.09
CA ASN A 1094 27.79 19.58 -44.59
C ASN A 1094 27.22 18.53 -43.59
N VAL A 1095 25.92 18.22 -43.66
CA VAL A 1095 25.24 17.22 -42.81
C VAL A 1095 24.87 15.91 -43.54
N GLY A 1096 25.29 15.76 -44.80
CA GLY A 1096 25.11 14.52 -45.57
C GLY A 1096 23.68 14.19 -45.97
N LEU A 1097 22.83 15.20 -46.22
CA LEU A 1097 21.47 15.01 -46.74
C LEU A 1097 21.50 14.71 -48.23
N HIS A 1098 20.71 13.72 -48.68
CA HIS A 1098 20.62 13.32 -50.08
C HIS A 1098 19.17 13.22 -50.56
N GLY A 1099 18.95 13.42 -51.86
CA GLY A 1099 17.62 13.35 -52.49
C GLY A 1099 17.07 14.70 -52.95
N GLY A 1100 17.91 15.74 -53.00
CA GLY A 1100 17.54 17.01 -53.62
C GLY A 1100 17.33 16.90 -55.13
N ARG A 1101 16.61 17.87 -55.71
CA ARG A 1101 16.44 17.95 -57.17
C ARG A 1101 17.78 18.19 -57.87
N ALA A 1102 17.90 17.70 -59.10
CA ALA A 1102 19.04 18.03 -59.95
C ALA A 1102 19.16 19.55 -60.14
N ASP A 1103 20.39 20.06 -60.10
CA ASP A 1103 20.65 21.49 -60.29
C ASP A 1103 20.17 21.96 -61.67
N PRO A 1104 19.62 23.18 -61.78
CA PRO A 1104 19.21 23.73 -63.06
C PRO A 1104 20.43 23.85 -63.97
N SER A 1105 20.47 23.02 -65.01
CA SER A 1105 21.54 23.05 -66.01
C SER A 1105 21.57 24.43 -66.68
N THR A 1106 22.75 25.06 -66.62
CA THR A 1106 23.00 26.37 -67.23
C THR A 1106 22.97 26.25 -68.76
N SER A 1107 21.78 26.34 -69.34
CA SER A 1107 21.62 26.66 -70.75
C SER A 1107 22.22 28.06 -71.00
N ALA A 1108 23.15 28.13 -71.94
CA ALA A 1108 23.83 29.37 -72.30
C ALA A 1108 22.82 30.45 -72.72
N PRO A 1109 23.09 31.75 -72.48
CA PRO A 1109 22.15 32.81 -72.77
C PRO A 1109 21.86 32.88 -74.27
N ALA A 1110 20.61 32.63 -74.64
CA ALA A 1110 20.12 32.85 -76.00
C ALA A 1110 20.21 34.35 -76.32
N THR A 1111 21.00 34.71 -77.33
CA THR A 1111 21.15 36.08 -77.80
C THR A 1111 19.81 36.67 -78.25
N VAL A 1112 19.51 37.86 -77.72
CA VAL A 1112 18.35 38.67 -78.13
C VAL A 1112 18.41 38.99 -79.62
N GLN A 1113 17.37 38.63 -80.37
CA GLN A 1113 17.00 39.35 -81.58
C GLN A 1113 15.61 39.96 -81.40
N ASN A 1114 15.55 41.28 -81.53
CA ASN A 1114 14.30 42.02 -81.63
C ASN A 1114 13.52 41.58 -82.88
N ASN A 1115 12.21 41.40 -82.75
CA ASN A 1115 11.23 42.07 -83.61
C ASN A 1115 9.79 41.87 -83.10
N SER A 1116 9.18 42.98 -82.67
CA SER A 1116 7.73 43.15 -82.52
C SER A 1116 7.09 43.51 -83.89
N PRO A 1117 5.77 43.70 -84.01
CA PRO A 1117 4.65 42.88 -83.51
C PRO A 1117 3.57 42.63 -84.61
N ALA A 1118 2.61 41.72 -84.40
CA ALA A 1118 1.27 41.84 -85.03
C ALA A 1118 0.19 40.93 -84.40
N ASN A 1119 -0.93 41.54 -84.01
CA ASN A 1119 -2.32 41.05 -84.05
C ASN A 1119 -2.61 39.67 -84.66
N ASN A 1120 -3.36 38.81 -83.95
CA ASN A 1120 -4.83 38.89 -83.97
C ASN A 1120 -5.52 37.92 -82.97
N SER A 1121 -6.75 38.28 -82.61
CA SER A 1121 -7.66 37.57 -81.69
C SER A 1121 -8.49 36.48 -82.43
N PRO A 1122 -9.64 35.98 -81.92
CA PRO A 1122 -9.72 34.82 -81.01
C PRO A 1122 -10.76 33.75 -81.48
N ALA A 1123 -10.90 32.65 -80.74
CA ALA A 1123 -12.13 31.86 -80.47
C ALA A 1123 -11.71 30.46 -79.97
N ASN A 1124 -12.09 29.94 -78.79
CA ASN A 1124 -13.41 29.79 -78.16
C ASN A 1124 -14.26 28.63 -78.72
N SER A 1125 -14.13 27.43 -78.13
CA SER A 1125 -15.27 26.64 -77.64
C SER A 1125 -14.86 25.37 -76.86
N SER A 1126 -15.49 25.20 -75.69
CA SER A 1126 -15.61 23.96 -74.88
C SER A 1126 -16.71 23.03 -75.52
N PRO A 1127 -17.27 21.97 -74.88
CA PRO A 1127 -17.05 21.40 -73.54
C PRO A 1127 -17.14 19.84 -73.41
N ALA A 1128 -17.07 19.39 -72.14
CA ALA A 1128 -17.73 18.21 -71.54
C ALA A 1128 -17.32 16.78 -71.99
N ASN A 1129 -16.84 15.86 -71.14
CA ASN A 1129 -17.25 15.35 -69.80
C ASN A 1129 -18.20 14.13 -69.88
N ASN A 1130 -17.72 12.95 -69.47
CA ASN A 1130 -18.38 11.98 -68.57
C ASN A 1130 -17.73 10.57 -68.56
N SER A 1131 -17.63 10.00 -67.35
CA SER A 1131 -17.42 8.56 -67.03
C SER A 1131 -18.71 7.73 -67.32
N PRO A 1132 -18.88 6.39 -67.05
CA PRO A 1132 -18.20 5.57 -66.02
C PRO A 1132 -18.04 4.02 -66.21
N ALA A 1133 -17.40 3.41 -65.19
CA ALA A 1133 -17.70 2.11 -64.53
C ALA A 1133 -17.36 0.72 -65.15
N ASN A 1134 -16.72 -0.10 -64.28
CA ASN A 1134 -16.89 -1.55 -64.01
C ASN A 1134 -16.69 -2.64 -65.09
N ASN A 1135 -15.69 -3.52 -64.90
CA ASN A 1135 -15.84 -4.85 -64.25
C ASN A 1135 -14.58 -5.75 -64.40
N SER A 1136 -14.36 -6.64 -63.42
CA SER A 1136 -13.55 -7.87 -63.54
C SER A 1136 -14.48 -9.09 -63.70
N PRO A 1137 -14.03 -10.28 -64.20
CA PRO A 1137 -13.35 -11.25 -63.32
C PRO A 1137 -12.31 -12.19 -64.02
N ALA A 1138 -11.83 -13.22 -63.27
CA ALA A 1138 -10.83 -14.26 -63.58
C ALA A 1138 -11.10 -15.10 -64.88
N ASN A 1139 -10.23 -16.02 -65.39
CA ASN A 1139 -9.34 -16.97 -64.69
C ASN A 1139 -8.31 -17.72 -65.60
N SER A 1140 -7.28 -18.31 -64.98
CA SER A 1140 -6.58 -19.59 -65.30
C SER A 1140 -5.64 -19.85 -66.51
N SER A 1141 -4.49 -20.48 -66.14
CA SER A 1141 -3.67 -21.51 -66.88
C SER A 1141 -2.62 -21.05 -67.92
N VAL A 1142 -1.45 -21.67 -68.16
CA VAL A 1142 -0.46 -22.56 -67.49
C VAL A 1142 0.63 -22.85 -68.58
N THR A 1143 1.92 -22.92 -68.21
CA THR A 1143 3.13 -23.49 -68.90
C THR A 1143 4.33 -22.53 -68.77
N GLY A 1144 5.60 -22.95 -68.64
CA GLY A 1144 6.19 -24.30 -68.45
C GLY A 1144 7.71 -24.30 -68.77
N SER A 1145 8.52 -25.17 -68.11
CA SER A 1145 10.00 -25.34 -68.23
C SER A 1145 10.86 -24.15 -67.72
N GLY A 1146 12.09 -24.30 -67.19
CA GLY A 1146 13.09 -25.41 -67.16
C GLY A 1146 14.43 -24.89 -67.70
N THR A 1147 15.65 -25.25 -67.23
CA THR A 1147 16.10 -26.41 -66.43
C THR A 1147 17.57 -26.22 -65.98
N GLN A 1148 17.96 -26.75 -64.80
CA GLN A 1148 19.29 -27.37 -64.46
C GLN A 1148 20.60 -26.55 -64.63
N SER A 1149 21.77 -26.84 -64.03
CA SER A 1149 22.31 -27.96 -63.20
C SER A 1149 23.50 -27.42 -62.35
N THR A 1150 24.21 -28.09 -61.42
CA THR A 1150 24.30 -29.51 -60.96
C THR A 1150 24.74 -29.54 -59.46
N ALA A 1151 24.77 -30.73 -58.84
CA ALA A 1151 25.47 -31.05 -57.56
C ALA A 1151 26.84 -31.76 -57.88
N PRO A 1152 27.49 -32.65 -57.07
CA PRO A 1152 27.12 -33.27 -55.77
C PRO A 1152 28.26 -33.51 -54.73
N SER A 1153 27.91 -33.96 -53.52
CA SER A 1153 28.45 -35.21 -52.91
C SER A 1153 27.71 -35.60 -51.62
N GLN A 1154 27.68 -36.90 -51.30
CA GLN A 1154 27.00 -37.51 -50.15
C GLN A 1154 27.96 -38.44 -49.38
N SER A 1155 27.82 -38.50 -48.05
CA SER A 1155 28.06 -39.69 -47.20
C SER A 1155 27.71 -39.30 -45.74
N ALA A 1156 26.79 -39.93 -45.00
CA ALA A 1156 26.58 -41.33 -44.64
C ALA A 1156 27.30 -41.76 -43.33
N ALA A 1157 26.48 -41.87 -42.27
CA ALA A 1157 26.55 -42.75 -41.08
C ALA A 1157 27.90 -43.05 -40.37
N ALA A 1158 27.91 -42.81 -39.04
CA ALA A 1158 28.63 -43.65 -38.09
C ALA A 1158 27.92 -43.67 -36.71
N THR A 1159 27.56 -44.87 -36.24
CA THR A 1159 27.04 -45.11 -34.89
C THR A 1159 28.18 -45.63 -34.02
N VAL A 1160 28.42 -45.02 -32.84
CA VAL A 1160 29.27 -45.62 -31.80
C VAL A 1160 28.62 -45.45 -30.43
N THR A 1161 28.15 -46.57 -29.87
CA THR A 1161 27.85 -46.73 -28.45
C THR A 1161 29.09 -47.23 -27.72
N VAL A 1162 29.47 -46.57 -26.61
CA VAL A 1162 30.33 -47.17 -25.58
C VAL A 1162 29.72 -46.88 -24.21
N GLN A 1163 29.47 -47.95 -23.45
CA GLN A 1163 29.07 -47.88 -22.04
C GLN A 1163 30.31 -47.65 -21.16
N GLY A 1164 30.19 -46.82 -20.13
CA GLY A 1164 31.12 -46.74 -19.01
C GLY A 1164 30.37 -46.82 -17.70
N SER A 1165 30.51 -47.93 -16.96
CA SER A 1165 29.72 -48.23 -15.75
C SER A 1165 30.63 -48.48 -14.54
N ALA A 1166 30.24 -47.94 -13.39
CA ALA A 1166 30.78 -48.21 -12.03
C ALA A 1166 32.24 -47.72 -11.78
N SER A 1167 32.69 -47.41 -10.55
CA SER A 1167 32.12 -47.70 -9.22
C SER A 1167 32.31 -46.56 -8.19
N ALA A 1168 31.25 -46.33 -7.42
CA ALA A 1168 31.17 -46.09 -5.97
C ALA A 1168 32.41 -45.79 -5.10
N LEU A 1169 32.25 -44.82 -4.19
CA LEU A 1169 32.59 -44.97 -2.76
C LEU A 1169 31.75 -44.01 -1.87
N ARG A 1170 31.48 -44.43 -0.63
CA ARG A 1170 30.62 -43.75 0.36
C ARG A 1170 31.44 -42.94 1.36
N LEU A 1171 30.88 -41.88 1.95
CA LEU A 1171 30.56 -41.78 3.40
C LEU A 1171 30.39 -40.33 3.90
N GLY A 1172 29.33 -40.09 4.67
CA GLY A 1172 29.49 -39.42 5.98
C GLY A 1172 29.11 -37.94 6.08
N PRO A 1173 28.40 -37.50 7.15
CA PRO A 1173 27.92 -36.13 7.31
C PRO A 1173 28.58 -35.37 8.48
N GLY A 1174 28.34 -34.07 8.60
CA GLY A 1174 28.59 -33.35 9.86
C GLY A 1174 28.59 -31.82 9.75
N LEU A 1175 27.87 -31.19 10.68
CA LEU A 1175 27.84 -29.76 10.98
C LEU A 1175 29.24 -29.09 11.06
N TRP A 1176 29.29 -27.75 10.98
CA TRP A 1176 29.52 -26.85 12.14
C TRP A 1176 29.57 -25.38 11.66
N LEU A 1177 28.59 -24.57 12.09
CA LEU A 1177 28.70 -23.11 12.10
C LEU A 1177 28.97 -22.66 13.55
N VAL A 1178 29.68 -21.55 13.70
CA VAL A 1178 30.61 -21.30 14.81
C VAL A 1178 30.36 -19.93 15.44
N VAL A 1179 30.21 -19.90 16.78
CA VAL A 1179 30.54 -18.77 17.71
C VAL A 1179 29.64 -17.51 17.66
N SER A 1180 29.30 -16.82 18.76
CA SER A 1180 29.29 -17.13 20.21
C SER A 1180 28.46 -16.07 20.96
N CYS A 1181 28.07 -16.36 22.20
CA CYS A 1181 27.35 -15.45 23.10
C CYS A 1181 28.25 -14.71 24.12
N VAL A 1182 27.90 -13.44 24.36
CA VAL A 1182 27.83 -12.73 25.66
C VAL A 1182 29.09 -12.57 26.55
N TRP A 1183 29.44 -11.31 26.84
CA TRP A 1183 29.71 -10.67 28.16
C TRP A 1183 29.82 -9.14 27.87
N LEU A 1184 29.39 -8.17 28.70
CA LEU A 1184 29.21 -8.11 30.16
C LEU A 1184 28.15 -7.06 30.58
N LEU A 1185 27.63 -7.18 31.81
CA LEU A 1185 26.85 -6.16 32.53
C LEU A 1185 27.72 -5.00 33.04
N ILE A 1186 27.08 -3.87 33.42
CA ILE A 1186 27.18 -3.24 34.76
C ILE A 1186 26.08 -2.17 34.93
N PHE A 1187 25.36 -2.27 36.05
CA PHE A 1187 24.48 -1.30 36.76
C PHE A 1187 24.20 0.08 36.12
N THR A 1188 22.94 0.53 36.04
CA THR A 1188 22.00 0.68 37.18
C THR A 1188 20.58 0.21 36.91
#